data_AF-A0A845HHU2-F1
#
_entry.id   AF-A0A845HHU2-F1
#
_cell.length_a   1.000
_cell.length_b   1.000
_cell.length_c   1.000
_cell.angle_alpha   90.00
_cell.angle_beta   90.00
_cell.angle_gamma   90.00
#
_symmetry.space_group_name_H-M   'P 1'
#
loop_
_entity.id
_entity.type
_entity.pdbx_description
1 polymer ?
#
loop_
_entity_poly.entity_id
_entity_poly.type
_entity_poly.pdbx_seq_one_letter_code
_entity_poly.pdbx_strand_id
1 'polypeptide(L)'
;MIAAAAMTSLLAACGSDGVPVTETNPGDGFNPTAVAFMSDVHFENIYGDLKNPNFAGIPTRDGKNATIRTMYAELTSTRLFNENYFAFRGALDDAYGKGLRLVALPGDISDDAQPINIDGIADILHEYQAKGMRFFIAPGNHDPNEPFDNDEAGKNDFLTRDGKEQKIYATGAAACKAKDPAVVCTNQLMEQGYEKLLTKLADFGYMPNQNDVYWETPFSKYADGKYSYAAATAAADLGKRQFEICAEGEGGSYKAAGEARLGKSYTRCGNIIDASYLVEPVKGIWLLALDANVHVPNAKFDPANPASFKGYDGAGDAGWNKVQTHKIHQMEWIKSVTERAKAQGKQLMAFSHYPTMDFYANQTGAMKAVFKPGAFQVSRMPDASTTAALAATGLPLHMGGHMHFNGTNDYKDAAGNYLVNVQSPSLAVFGAAYKIVSYQSKDQIDVQTVALNSVPRYNELFPLYQAEYDYLQGSVAAADIAKRWNRGILDTKSYGEFTRTYFGELSRLRFMGDYWPCEMKEAAMSLDARQMLILSQLQTRVTLAQLKDNPGVLPLTAACAAKGTAAEGGVAASQLTADWAAATAKAEQIAAAANLKLADFAKISAYEFYGDFHRTVYAGELALRDMGAERVAQYKVLMGAFPAAPAAIVKIGDLPSDQNPVHVLFQNQFKQVFAILKGLGSGKPSDHFTIDLKARTLGNASSGGLSFN
;
A
#
# COMPACT_ATOMS: atom_id res chain seq x y z
N MET A 1 -69.01 23.28 -12.15
CA MET A 1 -68.49 23.83 -10.89
C MET A 1 -67.78 22.72 -10.15
N ILE A 2 -66.59 23.04 -9.65
CA ILE A 2 -65.79 22.33 -8.63
C ILE A 2 -65.09 21.03 -9.09
N ALA A 3 -63.77 21.17 -9.05
CA ALA A 3 -62.73 20.15 -9.19
C ALA A 3 -62.70 19.20 -7.99
N ALA A 4 -62.27 17.96 -8.22
CA ALA A 4 -61.78 17.08 -7.18
C ALA A 4 -60.39 16.58 -7.58
N ALA A 5 -59.41 16.99 -6.79
CA ALA A 5 -58.01 16.63 -6.92
C ALA A 5 -57.78 15.17 -6.47
N ALA A 6 -57.02 14.40 -7.24
CA ALA A 6 -56.45 13.14 -6.81
C ALA A 6 -54.98 13.39 -6.43
N MET A 7 -54.67 13.24 -5.15
CA MET A 7 -53.30 13.16 -4.63
C MET A 7 -52.68 11.82 -5.07
N THR A 8 -51.60 11.87 -5.84
CA THR A 8 -50.67 10.76 -6.03
C THR A 8 -49.42 11.04 -5.21
N SER A 9 -49.18 10.17 -4.23
CA SER A 9 -47.95 10.08 -3.44
C SER A 9 -46.78 9.66 -4.35
N LEU A 10 -45.77 10.52 -4.50
CA LEU A 10 -44.48 10.16 -5.08
C LEU A 10 -43.67 9.34 -4.06
N LEU A 11 -43.47 8.06 -4.35
CA LEU A 11 -42.38 7.26 -3.80
C LEU A 11 -41.11 7.58 -4.60
N ALA A 12 -40.11 8.13 -3.91
CA ALA A 12 -38.77 8.32 -4.44
C ALA A 12 -38.10 6.95 -4.59
N ALA A 13 -37.76 6.58 -5.83
CA ALA A 13 -36.98 5.40 -6.14
C ALA A 13 -35.49 5.70 -5.91
N CYS A 14 -34.85 4.93 -5.03
CA CYS A 14 -33.40 4.82 -4.94
C CYS A 14 -32.89 4.10 -6.20
N GLY A 15 -32.11 4.80 -7.03
CA GLY A 15 -31.36 4.20 -8.12
C GLY A 15 -30.15 3.47 -7.57
N SER A 16 -30.21 2.14 -7.55
CA SER A 16 -29.02 1.28 -7.51
C SER A 16 -28.66 0.94 -8.95
N ASP A 17 -27.57 1.49 -9.47
CA ASP A 17 -26.99 1.08 -10.74
C ASP A 17 -26.41 -0.33 -10.60
N GLY A 18 -27.26 -1.33 -10.80
CA GLY A 18 -26.86 -2.71 -10.94
C GLY A 18 -26.21 -2.90 -12.31
N VAL A 19 -24.90 -3.10 -12.32
CA VAL A 19 -24.21 -3.67 -13.49
C VAL A 19 -24.80 -5.08 -13.71
N PRO A 20 -25.25 -5.44 -14.93
CA PRO A 20 -25.78 -6.77 -15.18
C PRO A 20 -24.63 -7.77 -15.04
N VAL A 21 -24.76 -8.72 -14.13
CA VAL A 21 -23.94 -9.93 -14.11
C VAL A 21 -24.30 -10.71 -15.37
N THR A 22 -23.44 -10.64 -16.38
CA THR A 22 -23.55 -11.53 -17.54
C THR A 22 -23.25 -12.94 -17.08
N GLU A 23 -24.29 -13.75 -16.92
CA GLU A 23 -24.16 -15.20 -16.76
C GLU A 23 -23.49 -15.78 -18.02
N THR A 24 -22.19 -16.03 -17.93
CA THR A 24 -21.51 -16.91 -18.86
C THR A 24 -21.90 -18.34 -18.51
N ASN A 25 -22.64 -19.01 -19.39
CA ASN A 25 -22.88 -20.45 -19.31
C ASN A 25 -21.56 -21.20 -19.05
N PRO A 26 -21.40 -21.95 -17.94
CA PRO A 26 -20.20 -22.71 -17.70
C PRO A 26 -20.15 -23.92 -18.64
N GLY A 27 -19.22 -23.88 -19.60
CA GLY A 27 -18.72 -25.10 -20.20
C GLY A 27 -17.94 -25.90 -19.15
N ASP A 28 -18.23 -27.20 -19.08
CA ASP A 28 -17.45 -28.23 -18.38
C ASP A 28 -17.28 -28.07 -16.85
N GLY A 29 -18.32 -28.34 -16.06
CA GLY A 29 -18.19 -28.81 -14.67
C GLY A 29 -17.40 -27.93 -13.68
N PHE A 30 -17.11 -26.68 -14.05
CA PHE A 30 -16.34 -25.74 -13.25
C PHE A 30 -17.30 -24.92 -12.40
N ASN A 31 -17.26 -25.10 -11.08
CA ASN A 31 -17.98 -24.21 -10.16
C ASN A 31 -16.99 -23.11 -9.72
N PRO A 32 -17.12 -21.86 -10.20
CA PRO A 32 -16.18 -20.79 -9.90
C PRO A 32 -16.33 -20.38 -8.43
N THR A 33 -15.64 -21.08 -7.54
CA THR A 33 -15.57 -20.67 -6.14
C THR A 33 -14.67 -19.46 -6.05
N ALA A 34 -15.27 -18.29 -5.81
CA ALA A 34 -14.55 -17.05 -5.66
C ALA A 34 -13.94 -16.90 -4.26
N VAL A 35 -12.76 -16.28 -4.20
CA VAL A 35 -12.03 -15.98 -2.96
C VAL A 35 -11.81 -14.47 -2.90
N ALA A 36 -12.17 -13.86 -1.77
CA ALA A 36 -11.86 -12.45 -1.51
C ALA A 36 -10.43 -12.32 -0.98
N PHE A 37 -9.66 -11.34 -1.43
CA PHE A 37 -8.34 -11.00 -0.90
C PHE A 37 -8.37 -9.60 -0.32
N MET A 38 -8.13 -9.49 1.00
CA MET A 38 -8.08 -8.24 1.74
C MET A 38 -6.72 -8.14 2.42
N SER A 39 -5.77 -7.40 1.84
CA SER A 39 -4.43 -7.23 2.40
C SER A 39 -4.33 -5.94 3.21
N ASP A 40 -3.31 -5.86 4.07
CA ASP A 40 -2.91 -4.62 4.71
C ASP A 40 -4.10 -3.95 5.43
N VAL A 41 -4.84 -4.77 6.19
CA VAL A 41 -5.99 -4.31 6.98
C VAL A 41 -5.52 -3.34 8.07
N HIS A 42 -4.34 -3.61 8.64
CA HIS A 42 -3.67 -2.82 9.67
C HIS A 42 -4.54 -2.56 10.90
N PHE A 43 -5.47 -3.48 11.19
CA PHE A 43 -6.54 -3.30 12.15
C PHE A 43 -6.05 -2.73 13.49
N GLU A 44 -6.61 -1.59 13.88
CA GLU A 44 -6.53 -1.07 15.25
C GLU A 44 -7.87 -1.28 15.94
N ASN A 45 -7.84 -1.85 17.14
CA ASN A 45 -9.04 -1.99 17.95
C ASN A 45 -9.36 -0.66 18.62
N ILE A 46 -10.05 0.22 17.89
CA ILE A 46 -10.40 1.57 18.35
C ILE A 46 -11.30 1.61 19.60
N TYR A 47 -11.85 0.47 20.03
CA TYR A 47 -12.62 0.32 21.26
C TYR A 47 -11.96 -0.63 22.27
N GLY A 48 -10.70 -0.97 22.05
CA GLY A 48 -9.94 -1.87 22.89
C GLY A 48 -9.59 -1.26 24.25
N ASP A 49 -9.52 -2.12 25.25
CA ASP A 49 -9.16 -1.75 26.62
C ASP A 49 -7.67 -2.03 26.87
N LEU A 50 -6.92 -0.97 27.10
CA LEU A 50 -5.48 -1.00 27.38
C LEU A 50 -5.12 -1.59 28.76
N LYS A 51 -6.12 -1.94 29.58
CA LYS A 51 -5.97 -2.53 30.91
C LYS A 51 -5.11 -1.67 31.85
N ASN A 52 -5.18 -0.34 31.67
CA ASN A 52 -4.48 0.62 32.50
C ASN A 52 -5.42 1.77 32.92
N PRO A 53 -5.65 2.01 34.22
CA PRO A 53 -6.59 3.03 34.68
C PRO A 53 -6.17 4.47 34.36
N ASN A 54 -4.91 4.71 34.00
CA ASN A 54 -4.41 6.04 33.64
C ASN A 54 -4.81 6.45 32.22
N PHE A 55 -5.33 5.52 31.40
CA PHE A 55 -5.90 5.82 30.10
C PHE A 55 -7.01 4.82 29.78
N ALA A 56 -8.25 5.25 30.01
CA ALA A 56 -9.43 4.42 29.74
C ALA A 56 -10.00 4.60 28.32
N GLY A 57 -9.35 5.43 27.48
CA GLY A 57 -9.89 5.91 26.20
C GLY A 57 -10.82 7.12 26.35
N ILE A 58 -11.29 7.66 25.22
CA ILE A 58 -12.17 8.83 25.16
C ILE A 58 -13.64 8.38 25.10
N PRO A 59 -14.51 8.76 26.06
CA PRO A 59 -15.91 8.35 26.02
C PRO A 59 -16.63 8.77 24.74
N THR A 60 -17.29 7.83 24.08
CA THR A 60 -18.10 8.03 22.88
C THR A 60 -19.59 8.05 23.22
N ARG A 61 -20.42 8.50 22.26
CA ARG A 61 -21.88 8.65 22.48
C ARG A 61 -22.61 7.31 22.72
N ASP A 62 -22.06 6.21 22.24
CA ASP A 62 -22.60 4.85 22.38
C ASP A 62 -22.13 4.13 23.66
N GLY A 63 -21.43 4.85 24.56
CA GLY A 63 -20.98 4.33 25.86
C GLY A 63 -19.70 3.50 25.80
N LYS A 64 -19.05 3.41 24.64
CA LYS A 64 -17.70 2.87 24.51
C LYS A 64 -16.67 3.95 24.83
N ASN A 65 -15.42 3.54 24.94
CA ASN A 65 -14.29 4.46 25.00
C ASN A 65 -13.40 4.24 23.78
N ALA A 66 -13.13 5.32 23.05
CA ALA A 66 -12.25 5.32 21.89
C ALA A 66 -10.78 5.33 22.33
N THR A 67 -10.04 4.31 21.93
CA THR A 67 -8.58 4.20 22.01
C THR A 67 -8.05 4.40 20.59
N ILE A 68 -7.83 5.65 20.20
CA ILE A 68 -7.53 6.03 18.80
C ILE A 68 -6.24 6.84 18.71
N ARG A 69 -5.62 6.85 17.53
CA ARG A 69 -4.49 7.71 17.20
C ARG A 69 -4.96 9.12 16.83
N THR A 70 -4.06 10.09 16.94
CA THR A 70 -4.33 11.47 16.46
C THR A 70 -4.53 11.51 14.95
N MET A 71 -5.36 12.44 14.45
CA MET A 71 -5.50 12.73 13.03
C MET A 71 -4.16 13.17 12.43
N TYR A 72 -3.32 13.91 13.16
CA TYR A 72 -1.97 14.22 12.67
C TYR A 72 -1.12 12.96 12.41
N ALA A 73 -1.19 11.96 13.30
CA ALA A 73 -0.50 10.68 13.08
C ALA A 73 -1.02 9.96 11.84
N GLU A 74 -2.34 9.96 11.62
CA GLU A 74 -2.93 9.39 10.41
C GLU A 74 -2.43 10.13 9.17
N LEU A 75 -2.56 11.46 9.11
CA LEU A 75 -2.17 12.30 7.97
C LEU A 75 -0.67 12.32 7.66
N THR A 76 0.17 11.68 8.48
CA THR A 76 1.62 11.53 8.23
C THR A 76 2.06 10.08 8.09
N SER A 77 1.14 9.13 8.23
CA SER A 77 1.36 7.69 8.04
C SER A 77 1.05 7.28 6.60
N THR A 78 1.62 6.18 6.13
CA THR A 78 1.26 5.56 4.83
C THR A 78 0.03 4.65 4.93
N ARG A 79 -0.62 4.63 6.09
CA ARG A 79 -1.89 3.95 6.39
C ARG A 79 -2.68 4.74 7.42
N LEU A 80 -4.00 4.70 7.28
CA LEU A 80 -4.91 5.09 8.35
C LEU A 80 -4.78 4.12 9.53
N PHE A 81 -4.99 4.62 10.74
CA PHE A 81 -4.91 3.84 11.96
C PHE A 81 -6.30 3.53 12.52
N ASN A 82 -7.24 4.46 12.39
CA ASN A 82 -8.51 4.39 13.10
C ASN A 82 -9.66 3.94 12.19
N GLU A 83 -9.81 4.53 11.00
CA GLU A 83 -10.98 4.25 10.15
C GLU A 83 -10.96 2.85 9.52
N ASN A 84 -9.81 2.20 9.48
CA ASN A 84 -9.68 0.83 9.02
C ASN A 84 -10.49 -0.17 9.87
N TYR A 85 -10.80 0.14 11.13
CA TYR A 85 -11.78 -0.62 11.93
C TYR A 85 -13.14 -0.71 11.22
N PHE A 86 -13.64 0.43 10.71
CA PHE A 86 -14.90 0.49 9.99
C PHE A 86 -14.74 -0.08 8.58
N ALA A 87 -13.64 0.24 7.89
CA ALA A 87 -13.39 -0.22 6.53
C ALA A 87 -13.31 -1.75 6.45
N PHE A 88 -12.66 -2.41 7.41
CA PHE A 88 -12.57 -3.86 7.45
C PHE A 88 -13.94 -4.52 7.62
N ARG A 89 -14.74 -4.04 8.58
CA ARG A 89 -16.11 -4.52 8.74
C ARG A 89 -16.96 -4.27 7.50
N GLY A 90 -16.86 -3.07 6.90
CA GLY A 90 -17.56 -2.74 5.65
C GLY A 90 -17.19 -3.67 4.50
N ALA A 91 -15.91 -4.00 4.34
CA ALA A 91 -15.44 -4.95 3.32
C ALA A 91 -15.94 -6.38 3.58
N LEU A 92 -15.97 -6.83 4.84
CA LEU A 92 -16.49 -8.14 5.21
C LEU A 92 -18.01 -8.25 4.99
N ASP A 93 -18.78 -7.23 5.38
CA ASP A 93 -20.23 -7.16 5.14
C ASP A 93 -20.54 -7.16 3.64
N ASP A 94 -19.79 -6.38 2.86
CA ASP A 94 -19.93 -6.31 1.40
C ASP A 94 -19.58 -7.66 0.72
N ALA A 95 -18.46 -8.27 1.11
CA ALA A 95 -18.07 -9.60 0.63
C ALA A 95 -19.11 -10.67 1.01
N TYR A 96 -19.61 -10.65 2.24
CA TYR A 96 -20.64 -11.56 2.72
C TYR A 96 -21.94 -11.42 1.90
N GLY A 97 -22.38 -10.17 1.68
CA GLY A 97 -23.56 -9.83 0.89
C GLY A 97 -23.45 -10.26 -0.58
N LYS A 98 -22.24 -10.28 -1.14
CA LYS A 98 -21.94 -10.84 -2.48
C LYS A 98 -21.86 -12.38 -2.51
N GLY A 99 -22.11 -13.06 -1.39
CA GLY A 99 -22.05 -14.51 -1.33
C GLY A 99 -20.64 -15.09 -1.17
N LEU A 100 -19.61 -14.26 -0.97
CA LEU A 100 -18.24 -14.71 -0.76
C LEU A 100 -18.14 -15.35 0.64
N ARG A 101 -17.51 -16.52 0.69
CA ARG A 101 -17.34 -17.30 1.94
C ARG A 101 -15.90 -17.62 2.26
N LEU A 102 -14.99 -17.55 1.29
CA LEU A 102 -13.56 -17.74 1.50
C LEU A 102 -12.87 -16.37 1.39
N VAL A 103 -12.14 -15.98 2.44
CA VAL A 103 -11.39 -14.73 2.51
C VAL A 103 -9.94 -15.02 2.85
N ALA A 104 -9.02 -14.61 1.99
CA ALA A 104 -7.59 -14.63 2.24
C ALA A 104 -7.12 -13.25 2.69
N LEU A 105 -6.18 -13.22 3.65
CA LEU A 105 -5.61 -12.01 4.25
C LEU A 105 -4.08 -12.00 4.02
N PRO A 106 -3.58 -11.37 2.93
CA PRO A 106 -2.16 -11.31 2.59
C PRO A 106 -1.32 -10.35 3.46
N GLY A 107 -1.20 -10.67 4.75
CA GLY A 107 -0.35 -9.95 5.70
C GLY A 107 -0.84 -8.57 6.12
N ASP A 108 -0.16 -8.02 7.13
CA ASP A 108 -0.44 -6.74 7.76
C ASP A 108 -1.92 -6.63 8.17
N ILE A 109 -2.39 -7.64 8.90
CA ILE A 109 -3.75 -7.74 9.38
C ILE A 109 -4.01 -6.81 10.58
N SER A 110 -2.98 -6.46 11.36
CA SER A 110 -3.11 -5.67 12.58
C SER A 110 -2.07 -4.55 12.69
N ASP A 111 -2.29 -3.57 13.56
CA ASP A 111 -1.25 -2.63 13.97
C ASP A 111 -0.25 -3.33 14.91
N ASP A 112 0.86 -3.80 14.32
CA ASP A 112 2.06 -4.35 14.94
C ASP A 112 1.87 -5.56 15.86
N ALA A 113 0.91 -6.43 15.54
CA ALA A 113 0.60 -7.64 16.33
C ALA A 113 0.42 -7.37 17.83
N GLN A 114 -0.11 -6.19 18.16
CA GLN A 114 -0.37 -5.81 19.55
C GLN A 114 -1.52 -6.64 20.11
N PRO A 115 -1.45 -7.15 21.36
CA PRO A 115 -2.52 -7.97 21.93
C PRO A 115 -3.91 -7.34 21.84
N ILE A 116 -4.03 -6.03 22.06
CA ILE A 116 -5.30 -5.29 21.94
C ILE A 116 -5.94 -5.39 20.54
N ASN A 117 -5.10 -5.39 19.51
CA ASN A 117 -5.49 -5.44 18.10
C ASN A 117 -5.71 -6.88 17.64
N ILE A 118 -4.83 -7.80 18.02
CA ILE A 118 -4.95 -9.23 17.71
C ILE A 118 -6.20 -9.84 18.36
N ASP A 119 -6.50 -9.48 19.61
CA ASP A 119 -7.73 -9.89 20.28
C ASP A 119 -8.96 -9.33 19.54
N GLY A 120 -8.93 -8.04 19.19
CA GLY A 120 -10.05 -7.39 18.50
C GLY A 120 -10.31 -7.95 17.10
N ILE A 121 -9.26 -8.20 16.29
CA ILE A 121 -9.45 -8.77 14.96
C ILE A 121 -9.91 -10.23 15.05
N ALA A 122 -9.40 -11.02 15.99
CA ALA A 122 -9.86 -12.39 16.20
C ALA A 122 -11.36 -12.44 16.54
N ASP A 123 -11.83 -11.53 17.40
CA ASP A 123 -13.26 -11.40 17.73
C ASP A 123 -14.11 -11.06 16.49
N ILE A 124 -13.64 -10.15 15.64
CA ILE A 124 -14.30 -9.83 14.36
C ILE A 124 -14.36 -11.07 13.48
N LEU A 125 -13.23 -11.75 13.27
CA LEU A 125 -13.18 -12.92 12.39
C LEU A 125 -14.09 -14.04 12.89
N HIS A 126 -14.14 -14.30 14.20
CA HIS A 126 -15.08 -15.26 14.79
C HIS A 126 -16.55 -14.86 14.56
N GLU A 127 -16.88 -13.57 14.67
CA GLU A 127 -18.23 -13.06 14.37
C GLU A 127 -18.67 -13.41 12.94
N TYR A 128 -17.77 -13.26 11.95
CA TYR A 128 -18.09 -13.58 10.56
C TYR A 128 -17.97 -15.08 10.25
N GLN A 129 -17.14 -15.84 10.97
CA GLN A 129 -17.16 -17.30 10.90
C GLN A 129 -18.51 -17.87 11.34
N ALA A 130 -19.14 -17.28 12.37
CA ALA A 130 -20.49 -17.65 12.80
C ALA A 130 -21.55 -17.39 11.70
N LYS A 131 -21.26 -16.51 10.73
CA LYS A 131 -22.10 -16.26 9.54
C LYS A 131 -21.77 -17.21 8.36
N GLY A 132 -20.78 -18.10 8.51
CA GLY A 132 -20.37 -19.09 7.52
C GLY A 132 -19.17 -18.69 6.65
N MET A 133 -18.46 -17.61 6.99
CA MET A 133 -17.21 -17.23 6.31
C MET A 133 -16.02 -18.04 6.85
N ARG A 134 -14.96 -18.15 6.07
CA ARG A 134 -13.68 -18.79 6.42
C ARG A 134 -12.53 -17.86 6.06
N PHE A 135 -11.53 -17.80 6.93
CA PHE A 135 -10.41 -16.87 6.82
C PHE A 135 -9.09 -17.63 6.73
N PHE A 136 -8.18 -17.12 5.90
CA PHE A 136 -6.87 -17.71 5.64
C PHE A 136 -5.81 -16.61 5.66
N ILE A 137 -4.97 -16.59 6.70
CA ILE A 137 -3.99 -15.54 6.94
C ILE A 137 -2.61 -15.98 6.44
N ALA A 138 -1.90 -15.08 5.78
CA ALA A 138 -0.44 -15.11 5.67
C ALA A 138 0.12 -13.96 6.51
N PRO A 139 1.27 -14.11 7.19
CA PRO A 139 1.83 -13.03 8.00
C PRO A 139 2.36 -11.89 7.11
N GLY A 140 2.31 -10.66 7.65
CA GLY A 140 3.01 -9.50 7.08
C GLY A 140 4.11 -8.99 8.00
N ASN A 141 4.79 -7.92 7.61
CA ASN A 141 5.90 -7.40 8.41
C ASN A 141 5.44 -6.71 9.71
N HIS A 142 4.13 -6.55 9.90
CA HIS A 142 3.51 -6.14 11.17
C HIS A 142 2.92 -7.34 11.95
N ASP A 143 2.98 -8.56 11.42
CA ASP A 143 2.38 -9.76 12.01
C ASP A 143 3.27 -11.03 11.84
N PRO A 144 4.44 -11.12 12.50
CA PRO A 144 4.94 -10.20 13.52
C PRO A 144 6.03 -9.23 13.02
N ASN A 145 6.24 -8.14 13.75
CA ASN A 145 7.36 -7.20 13.53
C ASN A 145 8.73 -7.86 13.68
N GLU A 146 8.84 -8.72 14.70
CA GLU A 146 10.04 -9.46 15.07
C GLU A 146 9.67 -10.93 15.33
N PRO A 147 10.60 -11.89 15.20
CA PRO A 147 10.23 -13.30 15.33
C PRO A 147 9.82 -13.68 16.76
N PHE A 148 10.23 -12.88 17.74
CA PHE A 148 9.93 -13.03 19.17
C PHE A 148 9.33 -11.76 19.73
N ASP A 149 8.64 -11.90 20.88
CA ASP A 149 7.96 -10.81 21.56
C ASP A 149 8.88 -9.61 21.86
N ASN A 150 8.46 -8.43 21.43
CA ASN A 150 9.09 -7.15 21.78
C ASN A 150 8.28 -6.47 22.90
N ASP A 151 8.77 -6.60 24.13
CA ASP A 151 8.18 -6.00 25.33
C ASP A 151 8.62 -4.55 25.56
N GLU A 152 9.36 -3.94 24.63
CA GLU A 152 9.87 -2.57 24.70
C GLU A 152 9.18 -1.60 23.72
N ALA A 153 8.20 -2.09 22.94
CA ALA A 153 7.50 -1.34 21.90
C ALA A 153 6.47 -0.32 22.42
N GLY A 154 5.84 0.41 21.48
CA GLY A 154 4.63 1.21 21.71
C GLY A 154 4.53 2.46 20.84
N LYS A 155 3.58 3.35 21.16
CA LYS A 155 3.19 4.51 20.34
C LYS A 155 3.18 5.81 21.13
N ASN A 156 3.29 6.94 20.41
CA ASN A 156 3.51 8.27 21.01
C ASN A 156 2.30 9.21 20.99
N ASP A 157 1.25 8.78 20.32
CA ASP A 157 0.34 9.63 19.56
C ASP A 157 -1.09 9.07 19.62
N PHE A 158 -1.43 8.39 20.73
CA PHE A 158 -2.82 8.16 21.09
C PHE A 158 -3.49 9.48 21.44
N LEU A 159 -4.75 9.65 21.07
CA LEU A 159 -5.49 10.88 21.32
C LEU A 159 -6.06 10.89 22.73
N THR A 160 -5.93 12.02 23.42
CA THR A 160 -6.60 12.31 24.69
C THR A 160 -7.87 13.12 24.47
N ARG A 161 -8.75 13.12 25.48
CA ARG A 161 -9.98 13.94 25.46
C ARG A 161 -9.72 15.45 25.25
N ASP A 162 -8.56 15.94 25.68
CA ASP A 162 -8.18 17.34 25.55
C ASP A 162 -7.51 17.68 24.21
N GLY A 163 -7.51 16.74 23.24
CA GLY A 163 -6.94 16.95 21.92
C GLY A 163 -5.40 16.78 21.84
N LYS A 164 -4.76 16.29 22.90
CA LYS A 164 -3.32 16.07 22.99
C LYS A 164 -2.92 14.63 22.71
N GLU A 165 -1.65 14.43 22.37
CA GLU A 165 -1.01 13.11 22.27
C GLU A 165 -0.74 12.48 23.65
N GLN A 166 -0.89 11.16 23.75
CA GLN A 166 -0.55 10.31 24.88
C GLN A 166 0.42 9.21 24.43
N LYS A 167 1.55 9.09 25.13
CA LYS A 167 2.50 8.00 24.95
C LYS A 167 2.02 6.75 25.68
N ILE A 168 1.97 5.62 24.98
CA ILE A 168 1.55 4.34 25.53
C ILE A 168 2.53 3.27 25.08
N TYR A 169 3.26 2.67 26.03
CA TYR A 169 4.33 1.72 25.75
C TYR A 169 4.16 0.40 26.50
N ALA A 170 4.78 -0.64 25.97
CA ALA A 170 4.97 -1.91 26.65
C ALA A 170 5.79 -1.74 27.94
N THR A 171 5.55 -2.60 28.92
CA THR A 171 6.11 -2.43 30.28
C THR A 171 7.63 -2.59 30.34
N GLY A 172 8.24 -3.24 29.36
CA GLY A 172 9.68 -3.36 29.21
C GLY A 172 10.36 -2.11 28.65
N ALA A 173 9.61 -1.13 28.13
CA ALA A 173 10.17 0.11 27.59
C ALA A 173 10.92 0.92 28.65
N ALA A 174 11.98 1.64 28.25
CA ALA A 174 12.85 2.38 29.16
C ALA A 174 12.08 3.40 30.02
N ALA A 175 11.11 4.14 29.42
CA ALA A 175 10.30 5.10 30.15
C ALA A 175 9.38 4.43 31.20
N CYS A 176 8.86 3.23 30.89
CA CYS A 176 8.07 2.45 31.83
C CYS A 176 8.90 1.91 32.98
N LYS A 177 10.10 1.38 32.71
CA LYS A 177 11.07 0.99 33.74
C LYS A 177 11.48 2.17 34.62
N ALA A 178 11.63 3.36 34.03
CA ALA A 178 11.93 4.60 34.74
C ALA A 178 10.73 5.23 35.48
N LYS A 179 9.51 4.67 35.30
CA LYS A 179 8.26 5.19 35.86
C LYS A 179 7.98 6.65 35.48
N ASP A 180 8.22 6.99 34.21
CA ASP A 180 7.88 8.31 33.67
C ASP A 180 6.37 8.57 33.81
N PRO A 181 5.93 9.59 34.56
CA PRO A 181 4.51 9.87 34.77
C PRO A 181 3.77 10.34 33.50
N ALA A 182 4.50 10.73 32.44
CA ALA A 182 3.91 11.11 31.16
C ALA A 182 3.60 9.91 30.25
N VAL A 183 3.97 8.68 30.65
CA VAL A 183 3.80 7.47 29.84
C VAL A 183 2.82 6.51 30.50
N VAL A 184 1.88 6.02 29.71
CA VAL A 184 1.00 4.91 30.11
C VAL A 184 1.70 3.61 29.75
N CYS A 185 1.80 2.69 30.72
CA CYS A 185 2.55 1.45 30.56
C CYS A 185 1.62 0.24 30.57
N THR A 186 1.60 -0.52 29.47
CA THR A 186 0.77 -1.71 29.33
C THR A 186 1.34 -2.67 28.27
N ASN A 187 1.35 -3.97 28.56
CA ASN A 187 1.73 -4.98 27.57
C ASN A 187 0.63 -5.22 26.53
N GLN A 188 -0.49 -4.50 26.57
CA GLN A 188 -1.39 -4.43 25.43
C GLN A 188 -0.74 -3.78 24.19
N LEU A 189 0.37 -3.05 24.36
CA LEU A 189 1.17 -2.41 23.30
C LEU A 189 2.50 -3.12 23.00
N MET A 190 2.71 -4.33 23.55
CA MET A 190 3.85 -5.14 23.10
C MET A 190 3.62 -5.61 21.66
N GLU A 191 4.68 -5.89 20.92
CA GLU A 191 4.55 -6.53 19.59
C GLU A 191 4.75 -8.04 19.79
N GLN A 192 3.75 -8.85 19.45
CA GLN A 192 3.81 -10.30 19.63
C GLN A 192 4.69 -10.95 18.56
N GLY A 193 5.49 -11.95 18.94
CA GLY A 193 6.22 -12.82 18.01
C GLY A 193 5.37 -13.98 17.47
N TYR A 194 5.98 -14.84 16.65
CA TYR A 194 5.26 -15.93 15.95
C TYR A 194 4.46 -16.84 16.87
N GLU A 195 5.04 -17.29 17.99
CA GLU A 195 4.39 -18.29 18.84
C GLU A 195 3.04 -17.80 19.37
N LYS A 196 3.00 -16.57 19.93
CA LYS A 196 1.76 -15.99 20.46
C LYS A 196 0.76 -15.69 19.35
N LEU A 197 1.24 -15.11 18.26
CA LEU A 197 0.39 -14.71 17.14
C LEU A 197 -0.30 -15.92 16.49
N LEU A 198 0.47 -16.96 16.14
CA LEU A 198 -0.05 -18.17 15.50
C LEU A 198 -0.95 -18.97 16.44
N THR A 199 -0.69 -18.95 17.75
CA THR A 199 -1.57 -19.57 18.74
C THR A 199 -2.92 -18.85 18.80
N LYS A 200 -2.91 -17.52 18.81
CA LYS A 200 -4.14 -16.72 18.94
C LYS A 200 -4.98 -16.72 17.67
N LEU A 201 -4.35 -16.82 16.50
CA LEU A 201 -4.99 -16.80 15.18
C LEU A 201 -5.08 -18.20 14.54
N ALA A 202 -4.92 -19.27 15.33
CA ALA A 202 -4.86 -20.66 14.87
C ALA A 202 -5.98 -21.06 13.90
N ASP A 203 -7.22 -20.64 14.20
CA ASP A 203 -8.42 -21.02 13.46
C ASP A 203 -8.56 -20.37 12.08
N PHE A 204 -7.66 -19.45 11.73
CA PHE A 204 -7.68 -18.68 10.48
C PHE A 204 -6.64 -19.18 9.47
N GLY A 205 -6.58 -20.51 9.32
CA GLY A 205 -5.76 -21.23 8.35
C GLY A 205 -4.43 -21.76 8.89
N TYR A 206 -3.89 -21.15 9.96
CA TYR A 206 -2.62 -21.57 10.55
C TYR A 206 -2.66 -22.97 11.16
N MET A 207 -3.82 -23.46 11.56
CA MET A 207 -4.05 -24.84 11.99
C MET A 207 -5.09 -25.51 11.09
N PRO A 208 -5.04 -26.85 10.91
CA PRO A 208 -6.02 -27.57 10.11
C PRO A 208 -7.41 -27.44 10.72
N ASN A 209 -8.44 -27.36 9.87
CA ASN A 209 -9.84 -27.45 10.26
C ASN A 209 -10.44 -28.80 9.84
N GLN A 210 -11.40 -29.34 10.60
CA GLN A 210 -12.05 -30.61 10.27
C GLN A 210 -12.83 -30.57 8.95
N ASN A 211 -13.24 -29.38 8.53
CA ASN A 211 -13.94 -29.17 7.26
C ASN A 211 -12.99 -29.03 6.06
N ASP A 212 -11.67 -29.04 6.28
CA ASP A 212 -10.70 -29.01 5.18
C ASP A 212 -10.60 -30.37 4.51
N VAL A 213 -10.52 -30.36 3.18
CA VAL A 213 -10.24 -31.56 2.38
C VAL A 213 -8.77 -31.96 2.54
N TYR A 214 -7.90 -30.96 2.70
CA TYR A 214 -6.48 -31.13 2.82
C TYR A 214 -5.85 -29.93 3.54
N TRP A 215 -4.78 -30.18 4.28
CA TRP A 215 -3.97 -29.15 4.92
C TRP A 215 -2.53 -29.66 5.05
N GLU A 216 -1.51 -28.83 4.87
CA GLU A 216 -0.10 -29.16 5.14
C GLU A 216 0.75 -27.91 5.36
N THR A 217 1.96 -28.10 5.86
CA THR A 217 3.05 -27.11 5.91
C THR A 217 4.23 -27.60 5.08
N PRO A 218 5.28 -26.79 4.84
CA PRO A 218 6.52 -27.26 4.23
C PRO A 218 7.17 -28.46 4.94
N PHE A 219 6.86 -28.68 6.22
CA PHE A 219 7.46 -29.70 7.08
C PHE A 219 6.56 -30.95 7.26
N SER A 220 5.33 -30.90 6.77
CA SER A 220 4.36 -31.99 6.94
C SER A 220 4.76 -33.23 6.14
N LYS A 221 4.67 -34.41 6.77
CA LYS A 221 4.86 -35.71 6.13
C LYS A 221 3.73 -36.65 6.54
N TYR A 222 2.87 -37.01 5.58
CA TYR A 222 1.76 -37.94 5.80
C TYR A 222 2.15 -39.36 5.40
N ALA A 223 1.82 -40.33 6.26
CA ALA A 223 2.07 -41.74 5.99
C ALA A 223 1.35 -42.18 4.70
N ASP A 224 2.07 -42.83 3.79
CA ASP A 224 1.60 -43.24 2.45
C ASP A 224 0.98 -42.10 1.62
N GLY A 225 1.29 -40.84 1.93
CA GLY A 225 0.67 -39.67 1.30
C GLY A 225 -0.82 -39.49 1.61
N LYS A 226 -1.35 -40.15 2.66
CA LYS A 226 -2.76 -40.11 3.02
C LYS A 226 -3.03 -39.06 4.10
N TYR A 227 -3.83 -38.06 3.75
CA TYR A 227 -4.30 -37.04 4.68
C TYR A 227 -5.29 -37.61 5.70
N SER A 228 -5.17 -37.14 6.94
CA SER A 228 -6.25 -37.19 7.94
C SER A 228 -6.14 -35.95 8.83
N TYR A 229 -7.28 -35.47 9.34
CA TYR A 229 -7.31 -34.33 10.26
C TYR A 229 -6.43 -34.54 11.49
N ALA A 230 -6.43 -35.74 12.07
CA ALA A 230 -5.59 -36.07 13.22
C ALA A 230 -4.08 -36.00 12.90
N ALA A 231 -3.66 -36.53 11.75
CA ALA A 231 -2.26 -36.46 11.31
C ALA A 231 -1.85 -35.00 10.99
N ALA A 232 -2.74 -34.23 10.36
CA ALA A 232 -2.51 -32.82 10.09
C ALA A 232 -2.36 -32.01 11.38
N THR A 233 -3.25 -32.23 12.36
CA THR A 233 -3.19 -31.57 13.67
C THR A 233 -1.87 -31.88 14.37
N ALA A 234 -1.42 -33.13 14.33
CA ALA A 234 -0.12 -33.52 14.90
C ALA A 234 1.08 -32.92 14.15
N ALA A 235 0.95 -32.66 12.84
CA ALA A 235 1.98 -32.02 12.02
C ALA A 235 1.98 -30.50 12.15
N ALA A 236 0.88 -29.90 12.59
CA ALA A 236 0.70 -28.45 12.72
C ALA A 236 1.34 -27.85 13.98
N ASP A 237 1.79 -28.68 14.91
CA ASP A 237 2.54 -28.28 16.11
C ASP A 237 3.66 -27.28 15.78
N LEU A 238 3.69 -26.14 16.46
CA LEU A 238 4.63 -25.06 16.16
C LEU A 238 6.10 -25.48 16.34
N GLY A 239 6.39 -26.45 17.21
CA GLY A 239 7.73 -27.02 17.38
C GLY A 239 8.19 -27.85 16.17
N LYS A 240 7.28 -28.25 15.28
CA LYS A 240 7.58 -28.96 14.02
C LYS A 240 7.59 -28.04 12.80
N ARG A 241 7.32 -26.75 12.99
CA ARG A 241 7.24 -25.74 11.93
C ARG A 241 8.40 -24.74 12.01
N GLN A 242 9.59 -25.25 12.32
CA GLN A 242 10.77 -24.44 12.53
C GLN A 242 11.87 -24.82 11.54
N PHE A 243 12.68 -23.84 11.19
CA PHE A 243 13.90 -24.02 10.41
C PHE A 243 15.03 -23.21 11.03
N GLU A 244 16.27 -23.62 10.76
CA GLU A 244 17.44 -22.88 11.21
C GLU A 244 17.71 -21.73 10.23
N ILE A 245 17.77 -20.49 10.73
CA ILE A 245 18.20 -19.31 9.99
C ILE A 245 19.54 -18.84 10.54
N CYS A 246 20.47 -18.47 9.65
CA CYS A 246 21.76 -17.89 9.99
C CYS A 246 21.90 -16.52 9.33
N ALA A 247 22.92 -15.74 9.72
CA ALA A 247 23.15 -14.41 9.13
C ALA A 247 23.48 -14.45 7.62
N GLU A 248 23.98 -15.58 7.12
CA GLU A 248 24.39 -15.77 5.73
C GLU A 248 23.33 -16.43 4.83
N GLY A 249 22.33 -17.10 5.39
CA GLY A 249 21.36 -17.89 4.65
C GLY A 249 20.64 -18.93 5.51
N GLU A 250 19.89 -19.81 4.86
CA GLU A 250 19.21 -20.91 5.54
C GLU A 250 20.21 -21.96 6.05
N GLY A 251 20.07 -22.34 7.32
CA GLY A 251 20.86 -23.35 7.99
C GLY A 251 20.41 -24.77 7.66
N GLY A 252 20.53 -25.68 8.64
CA GLY A 252 20.09 -27.07 8.52
C GLY A 252 20.72 -27.79 7.32
N SER A 253 19.89 -28.41 6.49
CA SER A 253 20.35 -29.13 5.28
C SER A 253 20.96 -28.23 4.21
N TYR A 254 20.70 -26.93 4.24
CA TYR A 254 21.19 -25.98 3.22
C TYR A 254 22.54 -25.36 3.59
N LYS A 255 22.94 -25.45 4.87
CA LYS A 255 24.15 -24.83 5.42
C LYS A 255 25.42 -25.21 4.65
N ALA A 256 25.68 -26.51 4.45
CA ALA A 256 26.92 -26.96 3.83
C ALA A 256 27.10 -26.44 2.39
N ALA A 257 26.04 -26.47 1.59
CA ALA A 257 26.05 -25.92 0.23
C ALA A 257 26.20 -24.38 0.24
N GLY A 258 25.55 -23.73 1.20
CA GLY A 258 25.65 -22.30 1.43
C GLY A 258 27.06 -21.83 1.81
N GLU A 259 27.72 -22.52 2.74
CA GLU A 259 29.10 -22.24 3.17
C GLU A 259 30.09 -22.46 2.03
N ALA A 260 29.93 -23.55 1.27
CA ALA A 260 30.75 -23.82 0.10
C ALA A 260 30.62 -22.72 -0.96
N ARG A 261 29.40 -22.22 -1.21
CA ARG A 261 29.13 -21.13 -2.15
C ARG A 261 29.74 -19.80 -1.70
N LEU A 262 29.70 -19.50 -0.40
CA LEU A 262 30.23 -18.23 0.14
C LEU A 262 31.71 -18.28 0.50
N GLY A 263 32.33 -19.47 0.56
CA GLY A 263 33.71 -19.65 0.99
C GLY A 263 33.95 -19.30 2.47
N LYS A 264 32.91 -19.32 3.30
CA LYS A 264 32.97 -19.02 4.74
C LYS A 264 31.89 -19.76 5.52
N SER A 265 32.16 -20.04 6.80
CA SER A 265 31.19 -20.64 7.71
C SER A 265 30.01 -19.72 8.00
N TYR A 266 28.83 -20.30 8.22
CA TYR A 266 27.65 -19.58 8.66
C TYR A 266 27.77 -19.26 10.15
N THR A 267 27.24 -18.10 10.53
CA THR A 267 27.33 -17.55 11.87
C THR A 267 25.96 -17.12 12.37
N ARG A 268 25.82 -16.97 13.70
CA ARG A 268 24.59 -16.47 14.36
C ARG A 268 23.36 -17.24 13.88
N CYS A 269 23.35 -18.53 14.14
CA CYS A 269 22.25 -19.41 13.73
C CYS A 269 21.26 -19.59 14.88
N GLY A 270 19.97 -19.56 14.57
CA GLY A 270 18.87 -19.84 15.51
C GLY A 270 17.67 -20.42 14.78
N ASN A 271 16.77 -21.07 15.51
CA ASN A 271 15.53 -21.59 14.93
C ASN A 271 14.43 -20.53 15.01
N ILE A 272 13.70 -20.35 13.91
CA ILE A 272 12.50 -19.52 13.87
C ILE A 272 11.34 -20.31 13.24
N ILE A 273 10.12 -19.91 13.57
CA ILE A 273 8.90 -20.51 13.02
C ILE A 273 8.72 -20.03 11.57
N ASP A 274 8.25 -20.91 10.69
CA ASP A 274 7.68 -20.54 9.38
C ASP A 274 6.16 -20.76 9.41
N ALA A 275 5.42 -19.68 9.15
CA ALA A 275 3.97 -19.67 9.24
C ALA A 275 3.25 -20.16 7.98
N SER A 276 3.98 -20.60 6.93
CA SER A 276 3.40 -21.04 5.66
C SER A 276 2.56 -22.31 5.81
N TYR A 277 1.49 -22.39 5.01
CA TYR A 277 0.65 -23.59 4.90
C TYR A 277 -0.10 -23.62 3.56
N LEU A 278 -0.48 -24.82 3.16
CA LEU A 278 -1.37 -25.09 2.03
C LEU A 278 -2.67 -25.66 2.59
N VAL A 279 -3.80 -25.18 2.11
CA VAL A 279 -5.13 -25.66 2.50
C VAL A 279 -6.04 -25.88 1.29
N GLU A 280 -6.84 -26.94 1.34
CA GLU A 280 -7.94 -27.19 0.42
C GLU A 280 -9.28 -27.01 1.16
N PRO A 281 -9.79 -25.77 1.26
CA PRO A 281 -10.97 -25.49 2.08
C PRO A 281 -12.27 -26.01 1.46
N VAL A 282 -12.28 -26.16 0.14
CA VAL A 282 -13.31 -26.85 -0.64
C VAL A 282 -12.63 -27.63 -1.76
N LYS A 283 -13.26 -28.71 -2.19
CA LYS A 283 -12.68 -29.62 -3.19
C LYS A 283 -12.27 -28.86 -4.46
N GLY A 284 -10.99 -28.96 -4.82
CA GLY A 284 -10.41 -28.39 -6.04
C GLY A 284 -9.76 -27.02 -5.87
N ILE A 285 -9.98 -26.31 -4.76
CA ILE A 285 -9.39 -24.99 -4.50
C ILE A 285 -8.21 -25.14 -3.55
N TRP A 286 -7.01 -24.76 -3.98
CA TRP A 286 -5.81 -24.72 -3.14
C TRP A 286 -5.43 -23.29 -2.84
N LEU A 287 -5.39 -22.95 -1.55
CA LEU A 287 -4.87 -21.69 -1.06
C LEU A 287 -3.49 -21.93 -0.45
N LEU A 288 -2.48 -21.30 -1.03
CA LEU A 288 -1.09 -21.41 -0.58
C LEU A 288 -0.69 -20.10 0.13
N ALA A 289 -0.74 -20.13 1.46
CA ALA A 289 -0.32 -19.02 2.31
C ALA A 289 1.19 -19.12 2.55
N LEU A 290 1.93 -18.08 2.17
CA LEU A 290 3.39 -18.06 2.23
C LEU A 290 3.88 -17.00 3.22
N ASP A 291 4.68 -17.45 4.18
CA ASP A 291 5.38 -16.58 5.11
C ASP A 291 6.67 -16.06 4.47
N ALA A 292 6.56 -14.90 3.84
CA ALA A 292 7.69 -14.22 3.21
C ALA A 292 8.42 -13.24 4.15
N ASN A 293 8.10 -13.23 5.46
CA ASN A 293 8.91 -12.51 6.44
C ASN A 293 10.25 -13.23 6.61
N VAL A 294 11.33 -12.45 6.62
CA VAL A 294 12.68 -12.96 6.90
C VAL A 294 13.35 -12.06 7.93
N HIS A 295 13.53 -12.61 9.12
CA HIS A 295 14.22 -11.95 10.23
C HIS A 295 15.66 -12.46 10.29
N VAL A 296 16.60 -11.73 9.69
CA VAL A 296 18.00 -12.16 9.60
C VAL A 296 18.70 -11.94 10.96
N PRO A 297 19.40 -12.94 11.52
CA PRO A 297 20.20 -12.75 12.74
C PRO A 297 21.27 -11.66 12.55
N ASN A 298 21.22 -10.63 13.40
CA ASN A 298 22.05 -9.44 13.29
C ASN A 298 23.20 -9.42 14.30
N ALA A 299 23.97 -8.33 14.35
CA ALA A 299 25.15 -8.24 15.23
C ALA A 299 24.86 -8.36 16.74
N LYS A 300 23.60 -8.17 17.18
CA LYS A 300 23.15 -8.31 18.57
C LYS A 300 22.63 -9.71 18.89
N PHE A 301 22.63 -10.65 17.93
CA PHE A 301 22.23 -12.03 18.17
C PHE A 301 23.14 -12.66 19.23
N ASP A 302 22.52 -13.21 20.27
CA ASP A 302 23.20 -13.93 21.35
C ASP A 302 22.81 -15.42 21.29
N PRO A 303 23.75 -16.33 20.96
CA PRO A 303 23.48 -17.76 20.97
C PRO A 303 23.04 -18.31 22.33
N ALA A 304 23.38 -17.62 23.45
CA ALA A 304 22.90 -17.99 24.78
C ALA A 304 21.46 -17.51 25.06
N ASN A 305 20.96 -16.56 24.27
CA ASN A 305 19.59 -16.05 24.32
C ASN A 305 19.02 -15.85 22.90
N PRO A 306 18.82 -16.94 22.14
CA PRO A 306 18.41 -16.86 20.73
C PRO A 306 16.97 -16.36 20.55
N ALA A 307 16.16 -16.31 21.60
CA ALA A 307 14.81 -15.77 21.59
C ALA A 307 14.75 -14.25 21.82
N SER A 308 15.90 -13.57 21.91
CA SER A 308 15.96 -12.11 22.03
C SER A 308 15.53 -11.46 20.72
N PHE A 309 14.40 -10.73 20.73
CA PHE A 309 13.89 -10.01 19.57
C PHE A 309 14.93 -9.05 18.96
N LYS A 310 15.78 -8.43 19.79
CA LYS A 310 16.86 -7.52 19.35
C LYS A 310 17.94 -8.17 18.49
N GLY A 311 18.02 -9.50 18.53
CA GLY A 311 19.01 -10.30 17.80
C GLY A 311 18.72 -10.44 16.31
N TYR A 312 17.63 -9.86 15.81
CA TYR A 312 17.16 -10.01 14.45
C TYR A 312 16.90 -8.67 13.77
N ASP A 313 17.03 -8.64 12.44
CA ASP A 313 16.58 -7.52 11.63
C ASP A 313 15.07 -7.60 11.38
N GLY A 314 14.39 -6.45 11.39
CA GLY A 314 12.98 -6.37 11.03
C GLY A 314 12.73 -6.80 9.57
N ALA A 315 11.58 -7.43 9.33
CA ALA A 315 11.29 -8.07 8.04
C ALA A 315 10.91 -7.11 6.90
N GLY A 316 10.62 -5.83 7.20
CA GLY A 316 9.94 -4.89 6.29
C GLY A 316 10.63 -4.62 4.95
N ASP A 317 11.94 -4.80 4.81
CA ASP A 317 12.67 -4.61 3.55
C ASP A 317 13.24 -5.93 2.97
N ALA A 318 13.02 -7.06 3.65
CA ALA A 318 13.64 -8.34 3.29
C ALA A 318 12.89 -9.05 2.15
N GLY A 319 11.61 -9.36 2.39
CA GLY A 319 10.69 -10.00 1.45
C GLY A 319 11.28 -11.14 0.61
N TRP A 320 10.80 -11.27 -0.63
CA TRP A 320 11.18 -12.34 -1.56
C TRP A 320 12.66 -12.35 -1.95
N ASN A 321 13.34 -11.20 -1.88
CA ASN A 321 14.79 -11.13 -2.11
C ASN A 321 15.54 -11.98 -1.08
N LYS A 322 15.12 -11.95 0.18
CA LYS A 322 15.72 -12.76 1.24
C LYS A 322 15.16 -14.17 1.33
N VAL A 323 13.91 -14.42 0.95
CA VAL A 323 13.33 -15.78 0.90
C VAL A 323 14.21 -16.73 0.08
N GLN A 324 14.70 -16.32 -1.08
CA GLN A 324 15.58 -17.17 -1.92
C GLN A 324 16.87 -17.63 -1.24
N THR A 325 17.34 -16.92 -0.22
CA THR A 325 18.61 -17.21 0.45
C THR A 325 18.42 -17.78 1.85
N HIS A 326 17.33 -17.42 2.52
CA HIS A 326 17.08 -17.74 3.94
C HIS A 326 15.85 -18.65 4.15
N LYS A 327 15.06 -18.92 3.11
CA LYS A 327 13.92 -19.86 3.11
C LYS A 327 13.88 -20.67 1.81
N ILE A 328 15.02 -21.27 1.47
CA ILE A 328 15.22 -22.18 0.33
C ILE A 328 14.22 -23.34 0.38
N HIS A 329 13.94 -23.91 1.57
CA HIS A 329 12.92 -24.95 1.71
C HIS A 329 11.55 -24.51 1.19
N GLN A 330 11.19 -23.24 1.39
CA GLN A 330 9.91 -22.70 0.95
C GLN A 330 9.85 -22.62 -0.58
N MET A 331 10.95 -22.22 -1.24
CA MET A 331 11.04 -22.21 -2.71
C MET A 331 10.91 -23.62 -3.31
N GLU A 332 11.54 -24.62 -2.71
CA GLU A 332 11.42 -26.02 -3.11
C GLU A 332 9.99 -26.55 -2.88
N TRP A 333 9.37 -26.16 -1.77
CA TRP A 333 8.00 -26.54 -1.46
C TRP A 333 6.98 -25.89 -2.40
N ILE A 334 7.11 -24.60 -2.75
CA ILE A 334 6.25 -23.92 -3.74
C ILE A 334 6.29 -24.67 -5.07
N LYS A 335 7.48 -25.08 -5.52
CA LYS A 335 7.63 -25.90 -6.73
C LYS A 335 6.87 -27.21 -6.63
N SER A 336 7.03 -27.95 -5.53
CA SER A 336 6.32 -29.21 -5.29
C SER A 336 4.79 -29.03 -5.24
N VAL A 337 4.31 -27.98 -4.56
CA VAL A 337 2.87 -27.65 -4.51
C VAL A 337 2.34 -27.35 -5.91
N THR A 338 3.05 -26.57 -6.70
CA THR A 338 2.66 -26.21 -8.08
C THR A 338 2.58 -27.45 -8.98
N GLU A 339 3.60 -28.31 -8.94
CA GLU A 339 3.62 -29.57 -9.71
C GLU A 339 2.44 -30.48 -9.33
N ARG A 340 2.15 -30.61 -8.03
CA ARG A 340 1.00 -31.40 -7.54
C ARG A 340 -0.34 -30.76 -7.90
N ALA A 341 -0.47 -29.44 -7.80
CA ALA A 341 -1.69 -28.74 -8.16
C ALA A 341 -2.04 -29.00 -9.63
N LYS A 342 -1.04 -28.90 -10.52
CA LYS A 342 -1.20 -29.22 -11.94
C LYS A 342 -1.58 -30.69 -12.16
N ALA A 343 -0.88 -31.63 -11.51
CA ALA A 343 -1.14 -33.06 -11.67
C ALA A 343 -2.54 -33.46 -11.17
N GLN A 344 -3.06 -32.77 -10.17
CA GLN A 344 -4.36 -33.05 -9.55
C GLN A 344 -5.49 -32.15 -10.06
N GLY A 345 -5.22 -31.23 -11.00
CA GLY A 345 -6.21 -30.29 -11.54
C GLY A 345 -6.75 -29.31 -10.50
N LYS A 346 -5.91 -28.88 -9.54
CA LYS A 346 -6.27 -27.92 -8.49
C LYS A 346 -6.15 -26.48 -9.00
N GLN A 347 -7.06 -25.63 -8.56
CA GLN A 347 -7.01 -24.19 -8.74
C GLN A 347 -6.12 -23.61 -7.63
N LEU A 348 -4.88 -23.22 -7.96
CA LEU A 348 -3.89 -22.77 -6.98
C LEU A 348 -3.85 -21.24 -6.92
N MET A 349 -4.24 -20.68 -5.79
CA MET A 349 -4.08 -19.26 -5.48
C MET A 349 -3.04 -19.11 -4.37
N ALA A 350 -1.87 -18.59 -4.71
CA ALA A 350 -0.84 -18.28 -3.71
C ALA A 350 -0.97 -16.83 -3.24
N PHE A 351 -0.69 -16.60 -1.96
CA PHE A 351 -0.67 -15.27 -1.40
C PHE A 351 0.39 -15.15 -0.30
N SER A 352 1.00 -13.98 -0.25
CA SER A 352 1.95 -13.56 0.76
C SER A 352 1.90 -12.05 0.89
N HIS A 353 2.61 -11.51 1.86
CA HIS A 353 2.60 -10.08 2.07
C HIS A 353 3.37 -9.28 1.01
N TYR A 354 4.57 -9.72 0.62
CA TYR A 354 5.49 -8.91 -0.19
C TYR A 354 5.23 -9.08 -1.71
N PRO A 355 5.47 -8.02 -2.51
CA PRO A 355 5.46 -8.13 -3.97
C PRO A 355 6.52 -9.10 -4.48
N THR A 356 6.22 -9.84 -5.55
CA THR A 356 7.18 -10.79 -6.17
C THR A 356 7.93 -10.22 -7.37
N MET A 357 7.57 -9.02 -7.82
CA MET A 357 8.15 -8.33 -8.98
C MET A 357 7.93 -6.82 -8.90
N ASP A 358 8.34 -6.10 -9.95
CA ASP A 358 8.18 -4.64 -10.04
C ASP A 358 6.72 -4.19 -9.87
N PHE A 359 6.52 -3.26 -8.93
CA PHE A 359 5.20 -2.71 -8.58
C PHE A 359 5.02 -1.24 -8.99
N TYR A 360 5.94 -0.67 -9.78
CA TYR A 360 5.88 0.70 -10.31
C TYR A 360 5.66 0.73 -11.83
N ALA A 361 5.02 -0.30 -12.40
CA ALA A 361 4.83 -0.40 -13.85
C ALA A 361 6.14 -0.22 -14.64
N ASN A 362 7.24 -0.79 -14.13
CA ASN A 362 8.60 -0.69 -14.65
C ASN A 362 9.19 0.75 -14.66
N GLN A 363 8.65 1.67 -13.85
CA GLN A 363 9.16 3.05 -13.71
C GLN A 363 10.23 3.20 -12.62
N THR A 364 10.59 2.13 -11.91
CA THR A 364 11.54 2.17 -10.78
C THR A 364 12.86 2.89 -11.11
N GLY A 365 13.45 2.62 -12.28
CA GLY A 365 14.69 3.27 -12.71
C GLY A 365 14.53 4.77 -12.93
N ALA A 366 13.43 5.19 -13.56
CA ALA A 366 13.12 6.61 -13.78
C ALA A 366 12.86 7.34 -12.46
N MET A 367 12.13 6.73 -11.53
CA MET A 367 11.89 7.29 -10.20
C MET A 367 13.21 7.51 -9.42
N LYS A 368 14.12 6.54 -9.44
CA LYS A 368 15.45 6.65 -8.80
C LYS A 368 16.30 7.78 -9.39
N ALA A 369 16.13 8.10 -10.68
CA ALA A 369 16.90 9.15 -11.35
C ALA A 369 16.39 10.57 -11.07
N VAL A 370 15.13 10.72 -10.65
CA VAL A 370 14.45 12.02 -10.54
C VAL A 370 14.28 12.46 -9.08
N PHE A 371 13.96 11.52 -8.19
CA PHE A 371 13.60 11.81 -6.81
C PHE A 371 14.77 11.59 -5.84
N LYS A 372 14.58 11.98 -4.58
CA LYS A 372 15.60 11.80 -3.53
C LYS A 372 15.98 10.32 -3.38
N PRO A 373 17.23 10.01 -2.97
CA PRO A 373 17.61 8.65 -2.61
C PRO A 373 16.66 8.05 -1.56
N GLY A 374 16.22 6.81 -1.77
CA GLY A 374 15.28 6.13 -0.88
C GLY A 374 13.81 6.55 -1.04
N ALA A 375 13.50 7.50 -1.91
CA ALA A 375 12.11 7.90 -2.18
C ALA A 375 11.27 6.72 -2.67
N PHE A 376 9.96 6.75 -2.36
CA PHE A 376 9.01 5.73 -2.77
C PHE A 376 9.40 4.30 -2.33
N GLN A 377 10.15 4.16 -1.23
CA GLN A 377 10.50 2.86 -0.66
C GLN A 377 11.08 1.85 -1.68
N VAL A 378 11.86 2.34 -2.65
CA VAL A 378 12.44 1.52 -3.72
C VAL A 378 13.45 0.46 -3.23
N SER A 379 13.80 0.47 -1.93
CA SER A 379 14.57 -0.60 -1.27
C SER A 379 13.80 -1.92 -1.20
N ARG A 380 12.47 -1.86 -1.17
CA ARG A 380 11.56 -3.02 -1.08
C ARG A 380 11.31 -3.70 -2.43
N MET A 381 11.91 -3.18 -3.49
CA MET A 381 11.73 -3.68 -4.84
C MET A 381 12.34 -5.08 -5.00
N PRO A 382 11.58 -6.09 -5.47
CA PRO A 382 12.15 -7.38 -5.81
C PRO A 382 13.17 -7.26 -6.95
N ASP A 383 14.30 -7.95 -6.81
CA ASP A 383 15.29 -8.04 -7.88
C ASP A 383 14.74 -8.86 -9.06
N ALA A 384 15.21 -8.58 -10.28
CA ALA A 384 14.80 -9.35 -11.46
C ALA A 384 15.10 -10.86 -11.32
N SER A 385 16.20 -11.22 -10.63
CA SER A 385 16.53 -12.62 -10.32
C SER A 385 15.52 -13.25 -9.37
N THR A 386 14.95 -12.48 -8.44
CA THR A 386 13.91 -12.93 -7.51
C THR A 386 12.64 -13.30 -8.24
N THR A 387 12.18 -12.42 -9.13
CA THR A 387 11.01 -12.70 -9.97
C THR A 387 11.25 -13.93 -10.84
N ALA A 388 12.43 -14.06 -11.46
CA ALA A 388 12.78 -15.20 -12.29
C ALA A 388 12.81 -16.52 -11.49
N ALA A 389 13.38 -16.51 -10.28
CA ALA A 389 13.42 -17.69 -9.41
C ALA A 389 12.03 -18.15 -8.99
N LEU A 390 11.12 -17.21 -8.68
CA LEU A 390 9.73 -17.52 -8.35
C LEU A 390 8.98 -18.06 -9.56
N ALA A 391 9.11 -17.45 -10.73
CA ALA A 391 8.51 -17.95 -11.96
C ALA A 391 8.99 -19.38 -12.28
N ALA A 392 10.27 -19.69 -12.01
CA ALA A 392 10.86 -21.02 -12.23
C ALA A 392 10.29 -22.12 -11.31
N THR A 393 9.59 -21.77 -10.22
CA THR A 393 8.81 -22.74 -9.42
C THR A 393 7.56 -23.23 -10.16
N GLY A 394 7.17 -22.54 -11.24
CA GLY A 394 5.95 -22.78 -12.01
C GLY A 394 4.71 -22.10 -11.44
N LEU A 395 4.83 -21.32 -10.36
CA LEU A 395 3.71 -20.65 -9.72
C LEU A 395 3.00 -19.71 -10.71
N PRO A 396 1.68 -19.87 -10.96
CA PRO A 396 1.00 -19.11 -12.01
C PRO A 396 0.48 -17.74 -11.53
N LEU A 397 0.07 -17.65 -10.27
CA LEU A 397 -0.59 -16.49 -9.68
C LEU A 397 -0.10 -16.27 -8.25
N HIS A 398 0.23 -15.03 -7.93
CA HIS A 398 0.52 -14.57 -6.58
C HIS A 398 -0.30 -13.31 -6.26
N MET A 399 -0.95 -13.30 -5.09
CA MET A 399 -1.62 -12.13 -4.51
C MET A 399 -0.74 -11.53 -3.41
N GLY A 400 -0.23 -10.32 -3.64
CA GLY A 400 0.62 -9.56 -2.71
C GLY A 400 -0.08 -8.37 -2.04
N GLY A 401 0.56 -7.79 -1.03
CA GLY A 401 0.15 -6.57 -0.31
C GLY A 401 1.36 -5.65 -0.05
N HIS A 402 1.59 -5.23 1.18
CA HIS A 402 2.79 -4.54 1.71
C HIS A 402 3.00 -3.10 1.24
N MET A 403 2.93 -2.86 -0.07
CA MET A 403 3.08 -1.53 -0.63
C MET A 403 1.78 -0.71 -0.51
N HIS A 404 0.66 -1.37 -0.19
CA HIS A 404 -0.71 -0.82 -0.21
C HIS A 404 -1.17 -0.44 -1.62
N PHE A 405 -0.59 -1.06 -2.65
CA PHE A 405 -0.81 -0.67 -4.04
C PHE A 405 -1.91 -1.47 -4.70
N ASN A 406 -2.68 -0.81 -5.55
CA ASN A 406 -3.48 -1.47 -6.57
C ASN A 406 -2.70 -1.56 -7.88
N GLY A 407 -2.24 -2.76 -8.24
CA GLY A 407 -1.48 -2.96 -9.47
C GLY A 407 -1.34 -4.41 -9.86
N THR A 408 -0.98 -4.64 -11.11
CA THR A 408 -0.71 -5.97 -11.66
C THR A 408 0.58 -5.91 -12.46
N ASN A 409 1.35 -7.00 -12.43
CA ASN A 409 2.46 -7.17 -13.36
C ASN A 409 2.62 -8.66 -13.69
N ASP A 410 3.30 -8.95 -14.81
CA ASP A 410 3.45 -10.31 -15.31
C ASP A 410 4.87 -10.59 -15.82
N TYR A 411 5.32 -11.84 -15.63
CA TYR A 411 6.65 -12.28 -16.04
C TYR A 411 6.58 -13.61 -16.79
N LYS A 412 7.34 -13.71 -17.88
CA LYS A 412 7.49 -14.90 -18.71
C LYS A 412 8.95 -15.27 -18.76
N ASP A 413 9.28 -16.50 -18.42
CA ASP A 413 10.64 -17.00 -18.58
C ASP A 413 10.85 -17.74 -19.91
N ALA A 414 12.10 -18.06 -20.23
CA ALA A 414 12.47 -18.80 -21.43
C ALA A 414 12.03 -20.28 -21.40
N ALA A 415 11.76 -20.84 -20.22
CA ALA A 415 11.24 -22.20 -20.06
C ALA A 415 9.72 -22.27 -20.31
N GLY A 416 9.05 -21.12 -20.43
CA GLY A 416 7.63 -21.01 -20.69
C GLY A 416 6.77 -20.97 -19.43
N ASN A 417 7.36 -20.74 -18.26
CA ASN A 417 6.59 -20.40 -17.06
C ASN A 417 6.02 -18.99 -17.19
N TYR A 418 4.85 -18.79 -16.59
CA TYR A 418 4.15 -17.51 -16.57
C TYR A 418 3.68 -17.22 -15.16
N LEU A 419 4.20 -16.16 -14.56
CA LEU A 419 3.84 -15.71 -13.23
C LEU A 419 3.14 -14.36 -13.34
N VAL A 420 1.94 -14.26 -12.77
CA VAL A 420 1.23 -12.99 -12.56
C VAL A 420 1.27 -12.63 -11.09
N ASN A 421 1.68 -11.41 -10.79
CA ASN A 421 1.61 -10.83 -9.45
C ASN A 421 0.54 -9.74 -9.43
N VAL A 422 -0.46 -9.92 -8.58
CA VAL A 422 -1.51 -8.93 -8.31
C VAL A 422 -1.23 -8.33 -6.95
N GLN A 423 -0.97 -7.03 -6.92
CA GLN A 423 -0.94 -6.24 -5.70
C GLN A 423 -2.38 -5.91 -5.30
N SER A 424 -2.80 -6.51 -4.20
CA SER A 424 -4.07 -6.19 -3.56
C SER A 424 -3.92 -4.85 -2.84
N PRO A 425 -4.81 -3.88 -3.06
CA PRO A 425 -4.75 -2.63 -2.33
C PRO A 425 -5.12 -2.81 -0.85
N SER A 426 -4.62 -1.91 -0.02
CA SER A 426 -5.00 -1.84 1.39
C SER A 426 -6.40 -1.23 1.55
N LEU A 427 -7.13 -1.67 2.58
CA LEU A 427 -8.38 -1.04 3.01
C LEU A 427 -8.16 0.30 3.73
N ALA A 428 -6.93 0.62 4.11
CA ALA A 428 -6.55 1.73 4.98
C ALA A 428 -5.86 2.91 4.23
N VAL A 429 -5.96 2.97 2.89
CA VAL A 429 -5.36 4.05 2.08
C VAL A 429 -6.27 4.51 0.94
N PHE A 430 -5.88 5.56 0.20
CA PHE A 430 -6.58 5.96 -1.02
C PHE A 430 -6.62 4.83 -2.04
N GLY A 431 -7.77 4.65 -2.68
CA GLY A 431 -8.03 3.49 -3.52
C GLY A 431 -8.40 2.26 -2.70
N ALA A 432 -8.88 2.45 -1.46
CA ALA A 432 -9.35 1.39 -0.57
C ALA A 432 -10.28 0.43 -1.33
N ALA A 433 -9.87 -0.84 -1.40
CA ALA A 433 -10.57 -1.86 -2.15
C ALA A 433 -10.13 -3.24 -1.68
N TYR A 434 -10.86 -4.27 -2.09
CA TYR A 434 -10.44 -5.66 -1.99
C TYR A 434 -10.55 -6.36 -3.35
N LYS A 435 -9.87 -7.49 -3.52
CA LYS A 435 -9.92 -8.27 -4.77
C LYS A 435 -10.85 -9.47 -4.65
N ILE A 436 -11.52 -9.82 -5.74
CA ILE A 436 -12.21 -11.10 -5.91
C ILE A 436 -11.47 -11.87 -7.00
N VAL A 437 -11.07 -13.10 -6.71
CA VAL A 437 -10.41 -13.99 -7.67
C VAL A 437 -11.23 -15.24 -7.85
N SER A 438 -11.45 -15.65 -9.10
CA SER A 438 -12.08 -16.91 -9.43
C SER A 438 -11.46 -17.51 -10.68
N TYR A 439 -11.24 -18.81 -10.70
CA TYR A 439 -10.95 -19.46 -11.98
C TYR A 439 -12.27 -19.62 -12.74
N GLN A 440 -12.21 -19.40 -14.06
CA GLN A 440 -13.33 -19.60 -14.99
C GLN A 440 -13.14 -20.90 -15.79
N SER A 441 -11.89 -21.35 -15.90
CA SER A 441 -11.49 -22.67 -16.40
C SER A 441 -10.12 -23.00 -15.86
N LYS A 442 -9.53 -24.14 -16.26
CA LYS A 442 -8.14 -24.49 -15.90
C LYS A 442 -7.09 -23.47 -16.34
N ASP A 443 -7.38 -22.69 -17.38
CA ASP A 443 -6.42 -21.76 -18.01
C ASP A 443 -6.85 -20.28 -17.90
N GLN A 444 -8.04 -20.00 -17.35
CA GLN A 444 -8.62 -18.65 -17.29
C GLN A 444 -8.92 -18.27 -15.84
N ILE A 445 -8.37 -17.15 -15.39
CA ILE A 445 -8.63 -16.58 -14.06
C ILE A 445 -9.25 -15.20 -14.26
N ASP A 446 -10.31 -14.91 -13.52
CA ASP A 446 -10.96 -13.61 -13.45
C ASP A 446 -10.56 -12.92 -12.13
N VAL A 447 -10.16 -11.65 -12.22
CA VAL A 447 -9.75 -10.82 -11.09
C VAL A 447 -10.51 -9.50 -11.12
N GLN A 448 -11.25 -9.21 -10.06
CA GLN A 448 -12.05 -8.00 -9.91
C GLN A 448 -11.62 -7.18 -8.70
N THR A 449 -11.63 -5.86 -8.83
CA THR A 449 -11.34 -4.92 -7.75
C THR A 449 -12.62 -4.26 -7.28
N VAL A 450 -12.95 -4.44 -6.00
CA VAL A 450 -14.14 -3.87 -5.39
C VAL A 450 -13.75 -2.67 -4.55
N ALA A 451 -13.99 -1.47 -5.09
CA ALA A 451 -13.68 -0.23 -4.40
C ALA A 451 -14.63 0.02 -3.23
N LEU A 452 -14.05 0.41 -2.11
CA LEU A 452 -14.74 0.69 -0.86
C LEU A 452 -14.97 2.20 -0.71
N ASN A 453 -15.90 2.75 -1.50
CA ASN A 453 -16.18 4.19 -1.44
C ASN A 453 -17.11 4.58 -0.28
N SER A 454 -18.03 3.67 0.09
CA SER A 454 -19.02 3.89 1.14
C SER A 454 -18.79 2.91 2.28
N VAL A 455 -18.38 3.43 3.43
CA VAL A 455 -18.17 2.64 4.66
C VAL A 455 -19.12 3.18 5.73
N PRO A 456 -20.02 2.35 6.28
CA PRO A 456 -20.87 2.78 7.39
C PRO A 456 -20.02 3.29 8.57
N ARG A 457 -20.42 4.42 9.14
CA ARG A 457 -19.81 5.01 10.36
C ARG A 457 -18.35 5.46 10.23
N TYR A 458 -17.80 5.57 9.01
CA TYR A 458 -16.42 6.04 8.81
C TYR A 458 -16.12 7.40 9.47
N ASN A 459 -17.15 8.25 9.63
CA ASN A 459 -17.05 9.59 10.22
C ASN A 459 -17.35 9.64 11.73
N GLU A 460 -17.49 8.48 12.40
CA GLU A 460 -17.86 8.41 13.81
C GLU A 460 -16.86 9.12 14.73
N LEU A 461 -15.58 9.14 14.36
CA LEU A 461 -14.49 9.69 15.15
C LEU A 461 -14.26 11.20 14.91
N PHE A 462 -14.93 11.81 13.93
CA PHE A 462 -14.72 13.23 13.57
C PHE A 462 -14.89 14.21 14.74
N PRO A 463 -15.85 14.03 15.67
CA PRO A 463 -15.95 14.90 16.84
C PRO A 463 -14.71 14.83 17.75
N LEU A 464 -13.99 13.69 17.79
CA LEU A 464 -12.78 13.53 18.59
C LEU A 464 -11.60 14.22 17.93
N TYR A 465 -11.44 14.09 16.61
CA TYR A 465 -10.44 14.81 15.84
C TYR A 465 -10.66 16.33 15.86
N GLN A 466 -11.90 16.80 15.97
CA GLN A 466 -12.19 18.23 16.14
C GLN A 466 -11.55 18.77 17.44
N ALA A 467 -11.50 17.99 18.52
CA ALA A 467 -10.85 18.39 19.76
C ALA A 467 -9.32 18.54 19.59
N GLU A 468 -8.69 17.64 18.84
CA GLU A 468 -7.28 17.78 18.44
C GLU A 468 -7.05 19.04 17.61
N TYR A 469 -7.89 19.25 16.59
CA TYR A 469 -7.81 20.44 15.76
C TYR A 469 -7.87 21.72 16.59
N ASP A 470 -8.87 21.83 17.48
CA ASP A 470 -9.08 23.00 18.32
C ASP A 470 -7.90 23.24 19.26
N TYR A 471 -7.34 22.17 19.85
CA TYR A 471 -6.12 22.22 20.66
C TYR A 471 -4.94 22.78 19.86
N LEU A 472 -4.66 22.21 18.67
CA LEU A 472 -3.52 22.61 17.84
C LEU A 472 -3.66 24.06 17.32
N GLN A 473 -4.88 24.51 17.00
CA GLN A 473 -5.13 25.91 16.62
C GLN A 473 -4.95 26.88 17.79
N GLY A 474 -5.35 26.48 18.99
CA GLY A 474 -5.19 27.30 20.21
C GLY A 474 -3.77 27.33 20.77
N SER A 475 -2.93 26.34 20.45
CA SER A 475 -1.56 26.25 20.97
C SER A 475 -0.60 27.26 20.31
N VAL A 476 0.27 27.85 21.13
CA VAL A 476 1.40 28.71 20.69
C VAL A 476 2.73 27.97 20.69
N ALA A 477 2.76 26.69 21.10
CA ALA A 477 3.98 25.90 21.11
C ALA A 477 4.40 25.55 19.68
N ALA A 478 5.67 25.78 19.34
CA ALA A 478 6.19 25.53 17.99
C ALA A 478 5.97 24.08 17.52
N ALA A 479 6.09 23.11 18.45
CA ALA A 479 5.85 21.69 18.16
C ALA A 479 4.39 21.40 17.77
N ASP A 480 3.42 22.08 18.39
CA ASP A 480 1.99 21.91 18.07
C ASP A 480 1.62 22.64 16.77
N ILE A 481 2.19 23.83 16.55
CA ILE A 481 2.00 24.60 15.31
C ILE A 481 2.47 23.77 14.10
N ALA A 482 3.59 23.05 14.24
CA ALA A 482 4.11 22.17 13.19
C ALA A 482 3.20 20.97 12.86
N LYS A 483 2.24 20.64 13.74
CA LYS A 483 1.30 19.53 13.57
C LYS A 483 -0.07 19.93 13.04
N ARG A 484 -0.29 21.22 12.77
CA ARG A 484 -1.58 21.70 12.27
C ARG A 484 -1.92 21.08 10.90
N TRP A 485 -3.15 20.62 10.78
CA TRP A 485 -3.70 19.98 9.58
C TRP A 485 -5.00 20.66 9.10
N ASN A 486 -5.46 20.32 7.90
CA ASN A 486 -6.62 20.96 7.27
C ASN A 486 -7.95 20.39 7.79
N ARG A 487 -8.76 21.21 8.47
CA ARG A 487 -10.08 20.82 9.01
C ARG A 487 -11.02 20.20 7.97
N GLY A 488 -10.89 20.57 6.69
CA GLY A 488 -11.79 20.14 5.62
C GLY A 488 -11.94 18.62 5.47
N ILE A 489 -10.98 17.83 5.94
CA ILE A 489 -11.10 16.35 5.98
C ILE A 489 -12.32 15.88 6.80
N LEU A 490 -12.69 16.62 7.85
CA LEU A 490 -13.87 16.31 8.68
C LEU A 490 -15.20 16.66 8.01
N ASP A 491 -15.18 17.31 6.84
CA ASP A 491 -16.38 17.68 6.11
C ASP A 491 -16.71 16.68 4.97
N THR A 492 -15.86 15.68 4.75
CA THR A 492 -16.01 14.63 3.71
C THR A 492 -17.30 13.84 3.87
N LYS A 493 -17.86 13.34 2.76
CA LYS A 493 -19.20 12.70 2.70
C LYS A 493 -19.18 11.20 2.44
N SER A 494 -18.01 10.65 2.12
CA SER A 494 -17.82 9.22 1.91
C SER A 494 -16.42 8.80 2.35
N TYR A 495 -16.19 7.50 2.50
CA TYR A 495 -14.86 6.98 2.80
C TYR A 495 -13.89 7.17 1.61
N GLY A 496 -14.40 7.14 0.38
CA GLY A 496 -13.65 7.52 -0.81
C GLY A 496 -13.14 8.97 -0.74
N GLU A 497 -14.00 9.93 -0.37
CA GLU A 497 -13.60 11.33 -0.17
C GLU A 497 -12.63 11.50 1.01
N PHE A 498 -12.85 10.76 2.10
CA PHE A 498 -11.98 10.79 3.27
C PHE A 498 -10.57 10.32 2.92
N THR A 499 -10.44 9.12 2.35
CA THR A 499 -9.13 8.56 1.95
C THR A 499 -8.43 9.39 0.88
N ARG A 500 -9.19 9.98 -0.06
CA ARG A 500 -8.68 10.94 -1.05
C ARG A 500 -8.09 12.18 -0.39
N THR A 501 -8.81 12.76 0.57
CA THR A 501 -8.36 13.97 1.28
C THR A 501 -7.16 13.65 2.17
N TYR A 502 -7.23 12.57 2.94
CA TYR A 502 -6.11 12.04 3.74
C TYR A 502 -4.84 11.91 2.89
N PHE A 503 -4.93 11.30 1.70
CA PHE A 503 -3.75 11.02 0.90
C PHE A 503 -3.13 12.29 0.26
N GLY A 504 -3.97 13.29 -0.04
CA GLY A 504 -3.48 14.61 -0.43
C GLY A 504 -2.74 15.30 0.71
N GLU A 505 -3.25 15.22 1.94
CA GLU A 505 -2.58 15.74 3.14
C GLU A 505 -1.30 14.96 3.47
N LEU A 506 -1.29 13.64 3.33
CA LEU A 506 -0.08 12.81 3.45
C LEU A 506 1.00 13.24 2.46
N SER A 507 0.59 13.53 1.22
CA SER A 507 1.51 14.07 0.23
C SER A 507 2.08 15.41 0.70
N ARG A 508 1.23 16.35 1.12
CA ARG A 508 1.61 17.69 1.56
C ARG A 508 2.51 17.69 2.80
N LEU A 509 2.14 16.92 3.81
CA LEU A 509 2.78 16.91 5.13
C LEU A 509 4.07 16.08 5.15
N ARG A 510 4.17 15.06 4.29
CA ARG A 510 5.29 14.12 4.32
C ARG A 510 5.96 13.92 2.96
N PHE A 511 5.28 13.34 1.97
CA PHE A 511 5.94 12.90 0.74
C PHE A 511 6.64 14.02 -0.04
N MET A 512 6.05 15.22 -0.06
CA MET A 512 6.70 16.38 -0.67
C MET A 512 8.04 16.72 0.00
N GLY A 513 8.17 16.52 1.32
CA GLY A 513 9.44 16.67 2.03
C GLY A 513 10.38 15.50 1.82
N ASP A 514 9.87 14.28 1.92
CA ASP A 514 10.67 13.04 1.92
C ASP A 514 11.21 12.70 0.53
N TYR A 515 10.42 12.89 -0.53
CA TYR A 515 10.71 12.33 -1.85
C TYR A 515 11.21 13.36 -2.87
N TRP A 516 10.79 14.62 -2.77
CA TRP A 516 11.04 15.61 -3.82
C TRP A 516 12.28 16.47 -3.52
N PRO A 517 13.19 16.69 -4.50
CA PRO A 517 14.22 17.73 -4.44
C PRO A 517 13.61 19.12 -4.15
N CYS A 518 14.36 20.02 -3.54
CA CYS A 518 13.86 21.29 -3.01
C CYS A 518 13.12 22.12 -4.07
N GLU A 519 13.76 22.35 -5.21
CA GLU A 519 13.26 23.15 -6.33
C GLU A 519 12.06 22.47 -7.02
N MET A 520 12.05 21.14 -7.08
CA MET A 520 10.94 20.39 -7.63
C MET A 520 9.73 20.42 -6.69
N LYS A 521 9.96 20.35 -5.37
CA LYS A 521 8.93 20.51 -4.34
C LYS A 521 8.28 21.88 -4.46
N GLU A 522 9.08 22.94 -4.54
CA GLU A 522 8.57 24.31 -4.70
C GLU A 522 7.69 24.41 -5.95
N ALA A 523 8.18 23.93 -7.10
CA ALA A 523 7.40 23.95 -8.34
C ALA A 523 6.09 23.15 -8.25
N ALA A 524 6.12 21.93 -7.70
CA ALA A 524 4.94 21.07 -7.58
C ALA A 524 3.90 21.61 -6.58
N MET A 525 4.34 22.35 -5.55
CA MET A 525 3.45 22.89 -4.51
C MET A 525 2.95 24.32 -4.81
N SER A 526 3.56 25.01 -5.78
CA SER A 526 3.21 26.41 -6.10
C SER A 526 2.48 26.57 -7.44
N LEU A 527 2.64 25.64 -8.39
CA LEU A 527 2.09 25.77 -9.74
C LEU A 527 0.76 25.02 -9.90
N ASP A 528 -0.22 25.66 -10.53
CA ASP A 528 -1.36 24.96 -11.11
C ASP A 528 -1.00 24.36 -12.49
N ALA A 529 -1.83 23.46 -13.02
CA ALA A 529 -1.55 22.80 -14.30
C ALA A 529 -1.59 23.77 -15.50
N ARG A 530 -2.29 24.92 -15.38
CA ARG A 530 -2.27 25.96 -16.43
C ARG A 530 -0.90 26.61 -16.49
N GLN A 531 -0.34 27.00 -15.35
CA GLN A 531 1.01 27.55 -15.25
C GLN A 531 2.05 26.53 -15.69
N MET A 532 1.90 25.25 -15.33
CA MET A 532 2.77 24.17 -15.82
C MET A 532 2.75 24.07 -17.35
N LEU A 533 1.57 24.13 -17.98
CA LEU A 533 1.45 24.11 -19.44
C LEU A 533 2.09 25.34 -20.09
N ILE A 534 1.90 26.54 -19.54
CA ILE A 534 2.54 27.77 -20.03
C ILE A 534 4.08 27.67 -19.86
N LEU A 535 4.56 27.22 -18.70
CA LEU A 535 5.99 27.12 -18.40
C LEU A 535 6.70 26.08 -19.29
N SER A 536 5.99 25.03 -19.70
CA SER A 536 6.48 24.07 -20.71
C SER A 536 6.76 24.71 -22.08
N GLN A 537 6.12 25.84 -22.39
CA GLN A 537 6.29 26.60 -23.65
C GLN A 537 7.16 27.85 -23.50
N LEU A 538 7.51 28.23 -22.27
CA LEU A 538 8.26 29.43 -21.98
C LEU A 538 9.67 29.36 -22.60
N GLN A 539 10.06 30.45 -23.26
CA GLN A 539 11.40 30.68 -23.77
C GLN A 539 11.80 32.08 -23.31
N THR A 540 12.71 32.15 -22.35
CA THR A 540 13.15 33.41 -21.76
C THR A 540 14.63 33.38 -21.46
N ARG A 541 15.26 34.55 -21.40
CA ARG A 541 16.62 34.73 -20.85
C ARG A 541 16.62 35.28 -19.42
N VAL A 542 15.44 35.58 -18.86
CA VAL A 542 15.30 35.97 -17.45
C VAL A 542 15.66 34.78 -16.57
N THR A 543 16.51 35.00 -15.57
CA THR A 543 17.02 33.96 -14.67
C THR A 543 16.20 33.82 -13.40
N LEU A 544 16.38 32.72 -12.67
CA LEU A 544 15.71 32.49 -11.38
C LEU A 544 16.03 33.61 -10.37
N ALA A 545 17.28 34.09 -10.35
CA ALA A 545 17.71 35.18 -9.47
C ALA A 545 16.91 36.48 -9.66
N GLN A 546 16.36 36.69 -10.85
CA GLN A 546 15.59 37.88 -11.23
C GLN A 546 14.09 37.77 -10.92
N LEU A 547 13.57 36.59 -10.52
CA LEU A 547 12.14 36.40 -10.25
C LEU A 547 11.61 37.33 -9.15
N LYS A 548 12.43 37.62 -8.14
CA LYS A 548 12.08 38.56 -7.05
C LYS A 548 11.77 39.98 -7.54
N ASP A 549 12.30 40.35 -8.71
CA ASP A 549 12.13 41.68 -9.32
C ASP A 549 10.89 41.74 -10.23
N ASN A 550 10.18 40.61 -10.42
CA ASN A 550 8.91 40.53 -11.15
C ASN A 550 7.98 39.43 -10.57
N PRO A 551 7.57 39.55 -9.29
CA PRO A 551 6.88 38.46 -8.56
C PRO A 551 5.45 38.16 -9.04
N GLY A 552 4.86 39.01 -9.88
CA GLY A 552 3.48 38.86 -10.35
C GLY A 552 3.27 37.86 -11.48
N VAL A 553 4.34 37.35 -12.10
CA VAL A 553 4.24 36.45 -13.26
C VAL A 553 4.21 34.97 -12.88
N LEU A 554 5.07 34.57 -11.93
CA LEU A 554 5.25 33.17 -11.53
C LEU A 554 5.46 33.07 -10.02
N PRO A 555 4.77 32.13 -9.33
CA PRO A 555 4.91 31.94 -7.88
C PRO A 555 6.11 31.06 -7.52
N LEU A 556 7.28 31.32 -8.13
CA LEU A 556 8.52 30.58 -7.90
C LEU A 556 9.63 31.52 -7.42
N THR A 557 10.60 30.97 -6.70
CA THR A 557 11.77 31.69 -6.21
C THR A 557 13.07 31.02 -6.61
N ALA A 558 14.19 31.59 -6.19
CA ALA A 558 15.53 30.97 -6.30
C ALA A 558 16.00 30.35 -4.98
N ALA A 559 15.12 30.11 -4.01
CA ALA A 559 15.50 29.69 -2.65
C ALA A 559 16.23 28.34 -2.60
N CYS A 560 15.94 27.46 -3.56
CA CYS A 560 16.56 26.14 -3.69
C CYS A 560 17.79 26.12 -4.62
N ALA A 561 18.22 27.28 -5.13
CA ALA A 561 19.32 27.40 -6.08
C ALA A 561 20.57 28.04 -5.43
N ALA A 562 21.75 27.64 -5.90
CA ALA A 562 23.01 28.25 -5.52
C ALA A 562 23.21 29.59 -6.26
N LYS A 563 23.75 30.59 -5.55
CA LYS A 563 24.06 31.90 -6.13
C LYS A 563 25.21 31.77 -7.14
N GLY A 564 24.91 32.06 -8.40
CA GLY A 564 25.90 32.10 -9.48
C GLY A 564 26.31 33.52 -9.86
N THR A 565 27.29 33.61 -10.75
CA THR A 565 27.73 34.87 -11.36
C THR A 565 26.91 35.14 -12.61
N ALA A 566 26.32 36.34 -12.71
CA ALA A 566 25.54 36.74 -13.88
C ALA A 566 26.42 36.72 -15.15
N ALA A 567 25.91 36.07 -16.20
CA ALA A 567 26.58 36.06 -17.50
C ALA A 567 26.45 37.41 -18.21
N GLU A 568 27.42 37.76 -19.06
CA GLU A 568 27.32 38.93 -19.93
C GLU A 568 26.17 38.77 -20.95
N GLY A 569 25.39 39.83 -21.16
CA GLY A 569 24.26 39.82 -22.12
C GLY A 569 22.89 39.44 -21.55
N GLY A 570 22.68 39.60 -20.24
CA GLY A 570 21.38 39.39 -19.58
C GLY A 570 20.27 40.35 -20.05
N VAL A 571 19.02 39.97 -19.79
CA VAL A 571 17.81 40.78 -20.08
C VAL A 571 17.21 41.33 -18.78
N ALA A 572 16.38 42.37 -18.87
CA ALA A 572 15.67 42.91 -17.71
C ALA A 572 14.60 41.93 -17.21
N ALA A 573 14.36 41.89 -15.89
CA ALA A 573 13.34 41.02 -15.28
C ALA A 573 11.91 41.26 -15.82
N SER A 574 11.62 42.49 -16.26
CA SER A 574 10.35 42.86 -16.89
C SER A 574 10.08 42.14 -18.22
N GLN A 575 11.12 41.64 -18.90
CA GLN A 575 10.98 40.86 -20.13
C GLN A 575 10.16 39.58 -19.91
N LEU A 576 10.19 39.02 -18.69
CA LEU A 576 9.44 37.81 -18.35
C LEU A 576 7.94 37.97 -18.60
N THR A 577 7.38 39.16 -18.41
CA THR A 577 5.95 39.42 -18.65
C THR A 577 5.57 39.22 -20.11
N ALA A 578 6.41 39.71 -21.04
CA ALA A 578 6.17 39.54 -22.47
C ALA A 578 6.42 38.09 -22.92
N ASP A 579 7.48 37.45 -22.42
CA ASP A 579 7.79 36.06 -22.72
C ASP A 579 6.70 35.11 -22.22
N TRP A 580 6.13 35.39 -21.04
CA TRP A 580 5.00 34.65 -20.46
C TRP A 580 3.73 34.79 -21.29
N ALA A 581 3.42 36.00 -21.80
CA ALA A 581 2.29 36.21 -22.69
C ALA A 581 2.43 35.42 -24.00
N ALA A 582 3.63 35.40 -24.59
CA ALA A 582 3.91 34.60 -25.79
C ALA A 582 3.80 33.08 -25.52
N ALA A 583 4.29 32.62 -24.37
CA ALA A 583 4.14 31.23 -23.93
C ALA A 583 2.67 30.86 -23.68
N THR A 584 1.88 31.79 -23.14
CA THR A 584 0.44 31.61 -22.90
C THR A 584 -0.30 31.37 -24.21
N ALA A 585 -0.06 32.18 -25.24
CA ALA A 585 -0.68 31.99 -26.55
C ALA A 585 -0.37 30.62 -27.17
N LYS A 586 0.87 30.12 -27.00
CA LYS A 586 1.25 28.76 -27.44
C LYS A 586 0.52 27.68 -26.64
N ALA A 587 0.45 27.82 -25.32
CA ALA A 587 -0.28 26.91 -24.45
C ALA A 587 -1.78 26.85 -24.79
N GLU A 588 -2.38 27.97 -25.16
CA GLU A 588 -3.77 28.02 -25.65
C GLU A 588 -3.94 27.22 -26.95
N GLN A 589 -3.01 27.35 -27.90
CA GLN A 589 -3.04 26.57 -29.14
C GLN A 589 -2.91 25.07 -28.88
N ILE A 590 -2.01 24.67 -27.98
CA ILE A 590 -1.81 23.27 -27.60
C ILE A 590 -3.07 22.69 -26.94
N ALA A 591 -3.68 23.40 -25.99
CA ALA A 591 -4.92 22.97 -25.35
C ALA A 591 -6.06 22.85 -26.36
N ALA A 592 -6.22 23.86 -27.24
CA ALA A 592 -7.26 23.88 -28.25
C ALA A 592 -7.12 22.74 -29.27
N ALA A 593 -5.90 22.35 -29.64
CA ALA A 593 -5.64 21.19 -30.51
C ALA A 593 -6.15 19.86 -29.91
N ALA A 594 -6.28 19.79 -28.58
CA ALA A 594 -6.86 18.65 -27.86
C ALA A 594 -8.35 18.86 -27.51
N ASN A 595 -9.01 19.88 -28.06
CA ASN A 595 -10.38 20.30 -27.72
C ASN A 595 -10.58 20.69 -26.24
N LEU A 596 -9.53 21.22 -25.59
CA LEU A 596 -9.55 21.69 -24.21
C LEU A 596 -9.30 23.20 -24.15
N LYS A 597 -9.71 23.86 -23.07
CA LYS A 597 -9.40 25.28 -22.82
C LYS A 597 -8.27 25.39 -21.81
N LEU A 598 -7.28 26.25 -22.08
CA LEU A 598 -6.17 26.49 -21.14
C LEU A 598 -6.66 26.93 -19.75
N ALA A 599 -7.77 27.69 -19.67
CA ALA A 599 -8.35 28.12 -18.41
C ALA A 599 -8.82 26.96 -17.53
N ASP A 600 -9.30 25.85 -18.12
CA ASP A 600 -9.78 24.70 -17.37
C ASP A 600 -8.66 23.93 -16.67
N PHE A 601 -7.41 24.05 -17.15
CA PHE A 601 -6.25 23.45 -16.47
C PHE A 601 -6.01 24.07 -15.09
N ALA A 602 -6.43 25.30 -14.84
CA ALA A 602 -6.29 25.95 -13.53
C ALA A 602 -7.12 25.25 -12.42
N LYS A 603 -8.09 24.39 -12.80
CA LYS A 603 -8.85 23.55 -11.85
C LYS A 603 -7.96 22.48 -11.20
N ILE A 604 -6.89 22.07 -11.87
CA ILE A 604 -5.86 21.22 -11.28
C ILE A 604 -4.89 22.13 -10.53
N SER A 605 -5.24 22.44 -9.27
CA SER A 605 -4.35 23.16 -8.36
C SER A 605 -3.06 22.39 -8.08
N ALA A 606 -2.06 23.04 -7.47
CA ALA A 606 -0.88 22.35 -6.95
C ALA A 606 -1.26 21.16 -6.03
N TYR A 607 -2.23 21.35 -5.12
CA TYR A 607 -2.73 20.31 -4.24
C TYR A 607 -3.26 19.09 -5.01
N GLU A 608 -4.03 19.35 -6.06
CA GLU A 608 -4.54 18.30 -6.92
C GLU A 608 -3.43 17.61 -7.72
N PHE A 609 -2.44 18.35 -8.24
CA PHE A 609 -1.33 17.76 -9.00
C PHE A 609 -0.48 16.80 -8.17
N TYR A 610 0.12 17.25 -7.06
CA TYR A 610 0.96 16.34 -6.28
C TYR A 610 0.14 15.24 -5.63
N GLY A 611 -1.12 15.52 -5.30
CA GLY A 611 -2.06 14.51 -4.81
C GLY A 611 -2.35 13.45 -5.87
N ASP A 612 -2.65 13.85 -7.11
CA ASP A 612 -2.87 12.95 -8.25
C ASP A 612 -1.63 12.13 -8.56
N PHE A 613 -0.44 12.74 -8.50
CA PHE A 613 0.82 12.02 -8.73
C PHE A 613 0.99 10.87 -7.73
N HIS A 614 0.99 11.16 -6.42
CA HIS A 614 1.18 10.11 -5.41
C HIS A 614 0.00 9.12 -5.38
N ARG A 615 -1.24 9.57 -5.62
CA ARG A 615 -2.38 8.66 -5.71
C ARG A 615 -2.29 7.72 -6.90
N THR A 616 -1.73 8.15 -8.03
CA THR A 616 -1.48 7.28 -9.19
C THR A 616 -0.42 6.24 -8.88
N VAL A 617 0.63 6.62 -8.14
CA VAL A 617 1.67 5.70 -7.66
C VAL A 617 1.06 4.53 -6.87
N TYR A 618 0.07 4.80 -6.02
CA TYR A 618 -0.52 3.79 -5.13
C TYR A 618 -1.74 3.08 -5.72
N ALA A 619 -2.63 3.78 -6.44
CA ALA A 619 -3.94 3.24 -6.78
C ALA A 619 -4.10 2.87 -8.27
N GLY A 620 -3.09 3.15 -9.11
CA GLY A 620 -3.11 2.80 -10.53
C GLY A 620 -4.37 3.29 -11.24
N GLU A 621 -5.09 2.39 -11.91
CA GLU A 621 -6.33 2.71 -12.63
C GLU A 621 -7.43 3.32 -11.74
N LEU A 622 -7.45 3.02 -10.44
CA LEU A 622 -8.43 3.61 -9.51
C LEU A 622 -8.20 5.12 -9.34
N ALA A 623 -6.94 5.58 -9.38
CA ALA A 623 -6.63 7.01 -9.37
C ALA A 623 -7.11 7.69 -10.66
N LEU A 624 -6.91 7.06 -11.82
CA LEU A 624 -7.35 7.63 -13.10
C LEU A 624 -8.88 7.71 -13.16
N ARG A 625 -9.59 6.74 -12.58
CA ARG A 625 -11.05 6.79 -12.42
C ARG A 625 -11.50 7.96 -11.54
N ASP A 626 -10.81 8.22 -10.42
CA ASP A 626 -11.08 9.40 -9.57
C ASP A 626 -10.84 10.72 -10.32
N MET A 627 -9.79 10.80 -11.14
CA MET A 627 -9.48 11.99 -11.94
C MET A 627 -10.57 12.32 -12.96
N GLY A 628 -11.20 11.28 -13.54
CA GLY A 628 -12.19 11.42 -14.61
C GLY A 628 -11.57 11.79 -15.96
N ALA A 629 -12.39 11.68 -17.02
CA ALA A 629 -11.93 11.79 -18.40
C ALA A 629 -11.33 13.17 -18.76
N GLU A 630 -11.92 14.27 -18.26
CA GLU A 630 -11.44 15.63 -18.54
C GLU A 630 -10.02 15.84 -17.99
N ARG A 631 -9.79 15.48 -16.72
CA ARG A 631 -8.49 15.64 -16.07
C ARG A 631 -7.43 14.72 -16.66
N VAL A 632 -7.80 13.48 -17.00
CA VAL A 632 -6.90 12.56 -17.71
C VAL A 632 -6.50 13.14 -19.07
N ALA A 633 -7.42 13.75 -19.82
CA ALA A 633 -7.11 14.41 -21.08
C ALA A 633 -6.18 15.63 -20.89
N GLN A 634 -6.39 16.43 -19.84
CA GLN A 634 -5.50 17.54 -19.48
C GLN A 634 -4.07 17.05 -19.18
N TYR A 635 -3.92 15.96 -18.42
CA TYR A 635 -2.60 15.36 -18.17
C TYR A 635 -1.94 14.83 -19.44
N LYS A 636 -2.70 14.21 -20.37
CA LYS A 636 -2.16 13.79 -21.68
C LYS A 636 -1.57 14.97 -22.45
N VAL A 637 -2.22 16.13 -22.42
CA VAL A 637 -1.68 17.36 -23.04
C VAL A 637 -0.36 17.76 -22.38
N LEU A 638 -0.29 17.81 -21.05
CA LEU A 638 0.94 18.14 -20.33
C LEU A 638 2.08 17.17 -20.63
N MET A 639 1.81 15.87 -20.67
CA MET A 639 2.79 14.82 -21.00
C MET A 639 3.41 15.02 -22.39
N GLY A 640 2.65 15.59 -23.34
CA GLY A 640 3.12 15.88 -24.70
C GLY A 640 3.67 17.29 -24.91
N ALA A 641 3.59 18.19 -23.91
CA ALA A 641 3.87 19.61 -24.11
C ALA A 641 5.36 19.98 -24.03
N PHE A 642 6.21 19.14 -23.43
CA PHE A 642 7.60 19.50 -23.16
C PHE A 642 8.50 19.46 -24.41
N PRO A 643 9.56 20.29 -24.49
CA PRO A 643 10.54 20.20 -25.56
C PRO A 643 11.16 18.81 -25.69
N ALA A 644 11.43 18.39 -26.93
CA ALA A 644 12.08 17.10 -27.21
C ALA A 644 13.46 16.99 -26.55
N ALA A 645 14.22 18.09 -26.51
CA ALA A 645 15.48 18.20 -25.79
C ALA A 645 15.50 19.51 -24.97
N PRO A 646 15.04 19.49 -23.70
CA PRO A 646 15.15 20.65 -22.82
C PRO A 646 16.61 21.07 -22.65
N ALA A 647 16.85 22.36 -22.42
CA ALA A 647 18.18 22.86 -22.10
C ALA A 647 18.75 22.15 -20.84
N ALA A 648 20.06 21.98 -20.80
CA ALA A 648 20.74 21.39 -19.65
C ALA A 648 20.69 22.35 -18.45
N ILE A 649 20.47 21.80 -17.26
CA ILE A 649 20.52 22.57 -16.01
C ILE A 649 21.97 22.90 -15.69
N VAL A 650 22.30 24.18 -15.56
CA VAL A 650 23.58 24.64 -15.03
C VAL A 650 23.59 24.44 -13.52
N LYS A 651 24.63 23.80 -12.98
CA LYS A 651 24.77 23.50 -11.55
C LYS A 651 26.01 24.17 -10.95
N ILE A 652 25.95 24.45 -9.65
CA ILE A 652 27.10 24.85 -8.81
C ILE A 652 27.15 23.86 -7.65
N GLY A 653 28.13 22.96 -7.69
CA GLY A 653 28.09 21.74 -6.87
C GLY A 653 26.87 20.90 -7.23
N ASP A 654 26.13 20.45 -6.22
CA ASP A 654 24.95 19.60 -6.39
C ASP A 654 23.65 20.39 -6.65
N LEU A 655 23.67 21.71 -6.43
CA LEU A 655 22.50 22.57 -6.57
C LEU A 655 22.41 23.19 -7.97
N PRO A 656 21.19 23.44 -8.47
CA PRO A 656 21.01 24.27 -9.67
C PRO A 656 21.53 25.69 -9.40
N SER A 657 22.10 26.32 -10.42
CA SER A 657 22.47 27.74 -10.38
C SER A 657 21.22 28.64 -10.46
N ASP A 658 21.16 29.72 -9.69
CA ASP A 658 20.11 30.74 -9.81
C ASP A 658 20.22 31.56 -11.12
N GLN A 659 21.29 31.36 -11.89
CA GLN A 659 21.51 31.93 -13.21
C GLN A 659 20.91 31.11 -14.35
N ASN A 660 20.29 29.95 -14.06
CA ASN A 660 19.50 29.27 -15.07
C ASN A 660 18.33 30.17 -15.50
N PRO A 661 18.00 30.23 -16.80
CA PRO A 661 16.75 30.83 -17.23
C PRO A 661 15.54 30.13 -16.58
N VAL A 662 14.51 30.89 -16.24
CA VAL A 662 13.38 30.46 -15.39
C VAL A 662 12.76 29.12 -15.83
N HIS A 663 12.64 28.89 -17.14
CA HIS A 663 11.99 27.71 -17.70
C HIS A 663 12.82 26.42 -17.65
N VAL A 664 14.15 26.52 -17.50
CA VAL A 664 15.08 25.39 -17.75
C VAL A 664 14.90 24.27 -16.75
N LEU A 665 14.86 24.58 -15.45
CA LEU A 665 14.69 23.58 -14.39
C LEU A 665 13.37 22.83 -14.58
N PHE A 666 12.27 23.57 -14.73
CA PHE A 666 10.95 22.98 -14.90
C PHE A 666 10.87 22.09 -16.15
N GLN A 667 11.29 22.59 -17.32
CA GLN A 667 11.20 21.81 -18.56
C GLN A 667 12.06 20.55 -18.52
N ASN A 668 13.22 20.59 -17.86
CA ASN A 668 14.11 19.45 -17.73
C ASN A 668 13.56 18.41 -16.74
N GLN A 669 13.19 18.84 -15.53
CA GLN A 669 12.76 17.97 -14.43
C GLN A 669 11.32 17.47 -14.61
N PHE A 670 10.37 18.37 -14.90
CA PHE A 670 8.96 17.98 -14.98
C PHE A 670 8.63 17.17 -16.24
N LYS A 671 9.42 17.28 -17.30
CA LYS A 671 9.35 16.32 -18.41
C LYS A 671 9.51 14.87 -17.91
N GLN A 672 10.45 14.63 -16.99
CA GLN A 672 10.67 13.31 -16.40
C GLN A 672 9.53 12.95 -15.44
N VAL A 673 9.06 13.89 -14.62
CA VAL A 673 7.91 13.67 -13.72
C VAL A 673 6.66 13.24 -14.49
N PHE A 674 6.32 13.94 -15.58
CA PHE A 674 5.17 13.58 -16.42
C PHE A 674 5.39 12.28 -17.20
N ALA A 675 6.64 11.95 -17.59
CA ALA A 675 6.96 10.66 -18.19
C ALA A 675 6.75 9.50 -17.18
N ILE A 676 7.18 9.67 -15.93
CA ILE A 676 6.93 8.72 -14.84
C ILE A 676 5.42 8.57 -14.59
N LEU A 677 4.71 9.69 -14.46
CA LEU A 677 3.25 9.69 -14.25
C LEU A 677 2.53 8.97 -15.39
N LYS A 678 2.96 9.20 -16.64
CA LYS A 678 2.45 8.48 -17.81
C LYS A 678 2.67 6.98 -17.66
N GLY A 679 3.90 6.55 -17.34
CA GLY A 679 4.21 5.14 -17.16
C GLY A 679 3.36 4.46 -16.09
N LEU A 680 3.17 5.12 -14.95
CA LEU A 680 2.35 4.62 -13.84
C LEU A 680 0.87 4.48 -14.23
N GLY A 681 0.28 5.49 -14.90
CA GLY A 681 -1.12 5.44 -15.37
C GLY A 681 -1.32 4.70 -16.71
N SER A 682 -0.28 4.03 -17.19
CA SER A 682 -0.27 3.20 -18.39
C SER A 682 0.14 1.76 -18.10
N GLY A 683 0.15 1.36 -16.82
CA GLY A 683 0.47 0.02 -16.35
C GLY A 683 -0.48 -1.06 -16.85
N LYS A 684 -0.21 -2.31 -16.45
CA LYS A 684 -1.09 -3.46 -16.72
C LYS A 684 -2.44 -3.26 -16.02
N PRO A 685 -3.53 -3.88 -16.54
CA PRO A 685 -4.85 -3.70 -15.96
C PRO A 685 -4.90 -4.20 -14.52
N SER A 686 -5.66 -3.49 -13.71
CA SER A 686 -5.74 -3.66 -12.25
C SER A 686 -7.16 -3.53 -11.70
N ASP A 687 -8.13 -3.00 -12.44
CA ASP A 687 -9.54 -2.88 -12.02
C ASP A 687 -10.29 -4.22 -12.17
N HIS A 688 -10.74 -4.56 -13.39
CA HIS A 688 -11.28 -5.89 -13.75
C HIS A 688 -10.54 -6.43 -14.96
N PHE A 689 -9.90 -7.60 -14.80
CA PHE A 689 -9.08 -8.22 -15.83
C PHE A 689 -9.09 -9.74 -15.74
N THR A 690 -8.68 -10.38 -16.83
CA THR A 690 -8.51 -11.83 -16.92
C THR A 690 -7.05 -12.20 -17.12
N ILE A 691 -6.68 -13.38 -16.62
CA ILE A 691 -5.38 -14.01 -16.83
C ILE A 691 -5.61 -15.25 -17.67
N ASP A 692 -5.01 -15.28 -18.85
CA ASP A 692 -4.95 -16.47 -19.69
C ASP A 692 -3.58 -17.15 -19.49
N LEU A 693 -3.57 -18.26 -18.74
CA LEU A 693 -2.36 -19.02 -18.44
C LEU A 693 -1.80 -19.73 -19.69
N LYS A 694 -2.66 -20.07 -20.66
CA LYS A 694 -2.27 -20.78 -21.88
C LYS A 694 -1.67 -19.82 -22.92
N ALA A 695 -2.33 -18.69 -23.17
CA ALA A 695 -1.83 -17.62 -24.03
C ALA A 695 -0.73 -16.79 -23.34
N ARG A 696 -0.64 -16.88 -22.00
CA ARG A 696 0.26 -16.13 -21.15
C ARG A 696 0.02 -14.63 -21.30
N THR A 697 -1.23 -14.19 -21.11
CA THR A 697 -1.60 -12.79 -21.32
C THR A 697 -2.54 -12.29 -20.24
N LEU A 698 -2.49 -10.98 -20.02
CA LEU A 698 -3.50 -10.23 -19.26
C LEU A 698 -4.48 -9.59 -20.25
N GLY A 699 -5.78 -9.84 -20.06
CA GLY A 699 -6.85 -9.18 -20.81
C GLY A 699 -7.56 -8.16 -19.92
N ASN A 700 -7.74 -6.92 -20.40
CA ASN A 700 -8.58 -5.96 -19.67
C ASN A 700 -10.06 -6.30 -19.93
N ALA A 701 -10.81 -6.60 -18.87
CA ALA A 701 -12.24 -6.91 -18.94
C ALA A 701 -13.12 -5.68 -18.66
N SER A 702 -12.52 -4.57 -18.21
CA SER A 702 -13.20 -3.31 -17.93
C SER A 702 -13.54 -2.58 -19.22
N SER A 703 -14.82 -2.30 -19.47
CA SER A 703 -15.24 -1.41 -20.56
C SER A 703 -15.08 0.06 -20.11
N GLY A 704 -14.21 0.81 -20.80
CA GLY A 704 -14.04 2.25 -20.53
C GLY A 704 -13.01 2.62 -19.45
N GLY A 705 -12.08 1.73 -19.11
CA GLY A 705 -10.94 2.08 -18.25
C GLY A 705 -10.13 3.26 -18.81
N LEU A 706 -9.82 4.24 -17.97
CA LEU A 706 -9.00 5.39 -18.33
C LEU A 706 -7.51 5.00 -18.30
N SER A 707 -6.75 5.46 -19.29
CA SER A 707 -5.30 5.26 -19.38
C SER A 707 -4.63 6.52 -19.93
N PHE A 708 -3.36 6.74 -19.59
CA PHE A 708 -2.54 7.78 -20.21
C PHE A 708 -1.97 7.41 -21.60
N ASN A 709 -2.17 6.18 -22.05
CA ASN A 709 -1.81 5.76 -23.42
C ASN A 709 -2.77 6.25 -24.49
#